data_AF-A0A942CVQ6-F1
#
_entry.id   AF-A0A942CVQ6-F1
#
_cell.length_a   1.000
_cell.length_b   1.000
_cell.length_c   1.000
_cell.angle_alpha   90.00
_cell.angle_beta   90.00
_cell.angle_gamma   90.00
#
_symmetry.space_group_name_H-M   'P 1'
#
loop_
_entity.id
_entity.type
_entity.pdbx_description
1 polymer ?
#
loop_
_entity_poly.entity_id
_entity_poly.type
_entity_poly.pdbx_seq_one_letter_code
_entity_poly.pdbx_strand_id
1 'polypeptide(L)'
;MTTAGSFDAPIEIFSGLVTDMAPADLPHGVSPDCQDVVFSSGGVATRPGMQTLFGPLAGNPTINYLKTYETPSAAIRTMTLDSNGVLYKETTPGALSSIANGLAPNSFANSTTLFGREYLAFTDGKSGIDLPRQYDDANLDRVSQGGPGAGPTAVEENVVVAISASPNGATQPAAVSISASPTGATQSGFLVTITTSAAHALSAGQSVTIAGVGVSGYNGTFPVATVLSSMQFTYILGVSGLAASGSGTAASCTATIQTTSAHGFVAGQLVTTSGIGVAGYNGTFSITGVPDATHFTFTAANGGLAASGGGSAAAAGNISAGVHQVCVIFQTRQGYLTQPSPAISWTASGSKRVVLTNIPTGPSNVTARILCFTGSGGASFFYVGGGASLFSGNMILGDNTTTALTIDFSDAILLAGTNADNLFRLIELAPSTGVLGYAQRLFWWGERNKMNNWLNLGFDGGFTGPSFPHYPLGWSPDPVWAPGGTDEESFVVWGAAYSIVGNGTTPIRGMLSQTAVNDRFGVPLIQAGTGYTIRARCACNSTLAQGTLHIHLLSATGGISTTGLQLAAAQLTTNYVEYAAQLTAPLATIPSDLVLQIYADGTPTLNGKFYIDSIEIFPTAQPLNSSLVRASRVEDPESYDGINGLLSVSENDGQAIRAAFKLRERLYFVKEHSIHVTQDDGTNEPALWSIAEVTRRVGTPSVRGIGIGEDWVVIAHRTGLYIFNGGEPVK
;
A
#
# COMPACT_ATOMS: atom_id res chain seq x y z
N MET A 1 49.01 -35.98 14.67
CA MET A 1 48.93 -36.69 15.97
C MET A 1 47.64 -36.18 16.58
N THR A 2 46.54 -36.93 16.48
CA THR A 2 45.23 -36.45 16.91
C THR A 2 45.20 -36.36 18.44
N THR A 3 45.01 -35.15 18.95
CA THR A 3 44.78 -34.92 20.38
C THR A 3 43.39 -35.45 20.72
N ALA A 4 43.20 -36.13 21.85
CA ALA A 4 41.88 -36.64 22.23
C ALA A 4 40.85 -35.48 22.29
N GLY A 5 39.74 -35.63 21.56
CA GLY A 5 38.73 -34.58 21.40
C GLY A 5 38.98 -33.55 20.29
N SER A 6 39.99 -33.77 19.44
CA SER A 6 40.25 -32.95 18.25
C SER A 6 40.10 -33.75 16.95
N PHE A 7 39.71 -33.09 15.86
CA PHE A 7 39.68 -33.67 14.52
C PHE A 7 40.67 -32.96 13.59
N ASP A 8 41.11 -33.64 12.52
CA ASP A 8 41.95 -33.06 11.46
C ASP A 8 41.04 -32.47 10.37
N ALA A 9 41.13 -31.15 10.13
CA ALA A 9 40.47 -30.47 9.02
C ALA A 9 41.42 -29.52 8.26
N PRO A 10 41.29 -29.42 6.93
CA PRO A 10 41.94 -28.37 6.13
C PRO A 10 41.53 -26.97 6.62
N ILE A 11 42.50 -26.05 6.70
CA ILE A 11 42.27 -24.65 7.13
C ILE A 11 41.32 -23.90 6.17
N GLU A 12 41.26 -24.32 4.91
CA GLU A 12 40.38 -23.80 3.85
C GLU A 12 38.89 -23.88 4.24
N ILE A 13 38.50 -24.89 5.03
CA ILE A 13 37.11 -25.09 5.51
C ILE A 13 36.70 -23.98 6.48
N PHE A 14 37.67 -23.37 7.16
CA PHE A 14 37.36 -22.38 8.16
C PHE A 14 37.29 -20.97 7.57
N SER A 15 37.96 -20.65 6.46
CA SER A 15 38.13 -19.26 5.95
C SER A 15 36.84 -18.40 5.87
N GLY A 16 36.95 -17.10 6.18
CA GLY A 16 35.87 -16.11 6.06
C GLY A 16 35.90 -15.39 4.71
N LEU A 17 34.82 -14.72 4.32
CA LEU A 17 34.79 -14.01 3.03
C LEU A 17 35.67 -12.76 3.06
N VAL A 18 36.76 -12.81 2.30
CA VAL A 18 37.64 -11.69 1.95
C VAL A 18 37.46 -11.42 0.46
N THR A 19 37.02 -10.21 0.09
CA THR A 19 36.53 -9.93 -1.28
C THR A 19 37.64 -9.63 -2.28
N ASP A 20 38.85 -9.31 -1.82
CA ASP A 20 39.98 -8.81 -2.60
C ASP A 20 41.12 -9.83 -2.77
N MET A 21 40.99 -11.03 -2.20
CA MET A 21 42.03 -12.06 -2.23
C MET A 21 41.39 -13.45 -2.33
N ALA A 22 41.98 -14.36 -3.12
CA ALA A 22 41.48 -15.72 -3.18
C ALA A 22 41.68 -16.41 -1.83
N PRO A 23 40.78 -17.32 -1.40
CA PRO A 23 40.91 -18.01 -0.11
C PRO A 23 42.26 -18.71 0.10
N ALA A 24 42.88 -19.20 -0.98
CA ALA A 24 44.19 -19.85 -0.96
C ALA A 24 45.38 -18.90 -0.69
N ASP A 25 45.19 -17.60 -0.92
CA ASP A 25 46.24 -16.58 -0.80
C ASP A 25 46.20 -15.87 0.57
N LEU A 26 45.25 -16.20 1.45
CA LEU A 26 45.10 -15.58 2.76
C LEU A 26 46.33 -15.85 3.65
N PRO A 27 46.95 -14.82 4.26
CA PRO A 27 48.07 -15.00 5.17
C PRO A 27 47.72 -15.87 6.39
N HIS A 28 48.68 -16.65 6.87
CA HIS A 28 48.55 -17.34 8.15
C HIS A 28 48.20 -16.35 9.27
N GLY A 29 47.13 -16.62 10.02
CA GLY A 29 46.64 -15.75 11.10
C GLY A 29 45.45 -14.87 10.72
N VAL A 30 45.03 -14.85 9.44
CA VAL A 30 43.71 -14.34 9.05
C VAL A 30 42.68 -15.42 9.38
N SER A 31 42.43 -15.58 10.69
CA SER A 31 41.54 -16.60 11.21
C SER A 31 40.08 -16.13 11.12
N PRO A 32 39.17 -16.98 10.65
CA PRO A 32 37.76 -16.72 10.39
C PRO A 32 36.89 -16.69 11.66
N ASP A 33 35.63 -16.29 11.46
CA ASP A 33 34.50 -16.24 12.38
C ASP A 33 34.10 -17.63 12.93
N CYS A 34 35.05 -18.35 13.56
CA CYS A 34 34.81 -19.65 14.19
C CYS A 34 34.21 -19.45 15.59
N GLN A 35 32.90 -19.60 15.68
CA GLN A 35 32.13 -19.26 16.90
C GLN A 35 32.34 -20.23 18.07
N ASP A 36 32.71 -21.49 17.82
CA ASP A 36 32.89 -22.51 18.86
C ASP A 36 34.10 -23.42 18.60
N VAL A 37 35.25 -22.79 18.41
CA VAL A 37 36.47 -23.50 18.05
C VAL A 37 37.65 -23.06 18.91
N VAL A 38 38.46 -24.03 19.32
CA VAL A 38 39.84 -23.85 19.75
C VAL A 38 40.76 -24.64 18.82
N PHE A 39 41.80 -23.98 18.34
CA PHE A 39 42.83 -24.60 17.51
C PHE A 39 43.98 -25.08 18.37
N SER A 40 44.44 -26.31 18.13
CA SER A 40 45.69 -26.86 18.65
C SER A 40 46.62 -27.19 17.47
N SER A 41 47.88 -27.51 17.74
CA SER A 41 48.82 -27.87 16.68
C SER A 41 48.36 -29.16 15.98
N GLY A 42 47.83 -29.03 14.77
CA GLY A 42 47.29 -30.17 14.00
C GLY A 42 46.00 -30.72 14.58
N GLY A 43 45.14 -29.87 15.13
CA GLY A 43 43.83 -30.29 15.63
C GLY A 43 42.89 -29.12 15.87
N VAL A 44 41.60 -29.40 15.78
CA VAL A 44 40.54 -28.44 16.09
C VAL A 44 39.53 -29.08 17.03
N ALA A 45 39.09 -28.35 18.07
CA ALA A 45 38.15 -28.83 19.09
C ALA A 45 37.12 -27.75 19.45
N THR A 46 36.00 -28.16 20.05
CA THR A 46 34.98 -27.27 20.64
C THR A 46 35.58 -26.48 21.80
N ARG A 47 35.18 -25.21 21.97
CA ARG A 47 35.72 -24.37 23.05
C ARG A 47 35.22 -24.87 24.42
N PRO A 48 36.11 -25.13 25.40
CA PRO A 48 35.68 -25.56 26.73
C PRO A 48 34.76 -24.53 27.39
N GLY A 49 33.69 -24.98 28.04
CA GLY A 49 32.73 -24.13 28.75
C GLY A 49 31.51 -23.67 27.93
N MET A 50 31.41 -24.07 26.66
CA MET A 50 30.21 -23.90 25.85
C MET A 50 29.29 -25.12 26.00
N GLN A 51 27.98 -24.90 26.13
CA GLN A 51 26.97 -25.96 26.11
C GLN A 51 26.03 -25.73 24.91
N THR A 52 25.73 -26.79 24.17
CA THR A 52 24.73 -26.74 23.11
C THR A 52 23.34 -26.48 23.69
N LEU A 53 22.72 -25.37 23.32
CA LEU A 53 21.39 -24.98 23.79
C LEU A 53 20.26 -25.59 22.94
N PHE A 54 20.50 -25.77 21.63
CA PHE A 54 19.51 -26.27 20.67
C PHE A 54 19.91 -27.62 20.09
N GLY A 55 18.94 -28.51 19.85
CA GLY A 55 19.19 -29.75 19.12
C GLY A 55 19.66 -29.51 17.67
N PRO A 56 20.24 -30.52 17.01
CA PRO A 56 20.67 -30.37 15.61
C PRO A 56 19.49 -30.06 14.70
N LEU A 57 19.68 -29.11 13.78
CA LEU A 57 18.71 -28.80 12.74
C LEU A 57 18.72 -29.88 11.64
N ALA A 58 17.57 -30.10 11.00
CA ALA A 58 17.43 -31.11 9.95
C ALA A 58 18.41 -30.85 8.80
N GLY A 59 19.20 -31.88 8.44
CA GLY A 59 20.22 -31.77 7.39
C GLY A 59 21.56 -31.18 7.83
N ASN A 60 21.73 -30.86 9.12
CA ASN A 60 22.95 -30.25 9.70
C ASN A 60 23.48 -29.03 8.92
N PRO A 61 22.62 -28.02 8.62
CA PRO A 61 23.06 -26.80 7.96
C PRO A 61 24.00 -25.99 8.84
N THR A 62 24.77 -25.10 8.21
CA THR A 62 25.57 -24.11 8.94
C THR A 62 24.67 -22.99 9.46
N ILE A 63 24.89 -22.53 10.69
CA ILE A 63 24.22 -21.33 11.20
C ILE A 63 24.96 -20.11 10.70
N ASN A 64 24.28 -19.33 9.86
CA ASN A 64 24.87 -18.16 9.22
C ASN A 64 24.57 -16.86 9.98
N TYR A 65 23.51 -16.82 10.79
CA TYR A 65 23.20 -15.67 11.63
C TYR A 65 22.53 -16.12 12.93
N LEU A 66 22.89 -15.44 14.03
CA LEU A 66 22.37 -15.67 15.36
C LEU A 66 22.31 -14.33 16.10
N LYS A 67 21.16 -13.99 16.67
CA LYS A 67 20.97 -12.77 17.47
C LYS A 67 19.78 -12.93 18.41
N THR A 68 19.69 -12.08 19.42
CA THR A 68 18.46 -11.86 20.18
C THR A 68 17.70 -10.62 19.70
N TYR A 69 16.38 -10.66 19.77
CA TYR A 69 15.51 -9.51 19.50
C TYR A 69 14.47 -9.35 20.61
N GLU A 70 13.95 -8.13 20.75
CA GLU A 70 12.88 -7.78 21.68
C GLU A 70 11.53 -7.76 20.96
N THR A 71 10.54 -8.47 21.51
CA THR A 71 9.17 -8.53 20.96
C THR A 71 8.37 -7.28 21.32
N PRO A 72 7.18 -7.06 20.72
CA PRO A 72 6.28 -5.98 21.15
C PRO A 72 5.85 -6.07 22.62
N SER A 73 5.96 -7.26 23.22
CA SER A 73 5.69 -7.53 24.64
C SER A 73 6.94 -7.46 25.53
N ALA A 74 8.04 -6.92 25.04
CA ALA A 74 9.34 -6.79 25.72
C ALA A 74 9.99 -8.13 26.11
N ALA A 75 9.62 -9.23 25.45
CA ALA A 75 10.29 -10.52 25.64
C ALA A 75 11.55 -10.58 24.77
N ILE A 76 12.65 -11.09 25.32
CA ILE A 76 13.87 -11.33 24.55
C ILE A 76 13.83 -12.76 24.03
N ARG A 77 13.96 -12.93 22.70
CA ARG A 77 13.97 -14.24 22.03
C ARG A 77 15.20 -14.38 21.15
N THR A 78 15.72 -15.61 21.03
CA THR A 78 16.76 -15.95 20.06
C THR A 78 16.17 -16.13 18.66
N MET A 79 16.87 -15.63 17.65
CA MET A 79 16.57 -15.83 16.23
C MET A 79 17.82 -16.37 15.52
N THR A 80 17.64 -17.32 14.61
CA THR A 80 18.74 -17.92 13.84
C THR A 80 18.37 -18.16 12.38
N LEU A 81 19.33 -18.00 11.48
CA LEU A 81 19.21 -18.27 10.05
C LEU A 81 20.26 -19.30 9.66
N ASP A 82 19.83 -20.33 8.96
CA ASP A 82 20.70 -21.41 8.49
C ASP A 82 21.14 -21.24 7.02
N SER A 83 22.08 -22.07 6.59
CA SER A 83 22.61 -22.08 5.22
C SER A 83 21.63 -22.57 4.16
N ASN A 84 20.50 -23.17 4.56
CA ASN A 84 19.44 -23.58 3.64
C ASN A 84 18.42 -22.45 3.38
N GLY A 85 18.58 -21.29 4.03
CA GLY A 85 17.63 -20.19 3.91
C GLY A 85 16.38 -20.37 4.77
N VAL A 86 16.48 -21.10 5.89
CA VAL A 86 15.42 -21.24 6.88
C VAL A 86 15.69 -20.31 8.07
N LEU A 87 14.72 -19.44 8.35
CA LEU A 87 14.75 -18.55 9.52
C LEU A 87 13.97 -19.19 10.66
N TYR A 88 14.53 -19.21 11.86
CA TYR A 88 13.93 -19.77 13.06
C TYR A 88 13.85 -18.75 14.18
N LYS A 89 12.84 -18.92 15.05
CA LYS A 89 12.78 -18.25 16.36
C LYS A 89 12.74 -19.26 17.49
N GLU A 90 13.18 -18.81 18.64
CA GLU A 90 12.95 -19.47 19.91
C GLU A 90 11.51 -19.22 20.39
N THR A 91 10.72 -20.28 20.55
CA THR A 91 9.34 -20.20 21.05
C THR A 91 9.28 -20.28 22.56
N THR A 92 10.11 -21.15 23.13
CA THR A 92 10.40 -21.30 24.56
C THR A 92 11.89 -21.56 24.72
N PRO A 93 12.50 -21.26 25.87
CA PRO A 93 13.93 -21.49 26.11
C PRO A 93 14.40 -22.87 25.62
N GLY A 94 15.35 -22.90 24.69
CA GLY A 94 15.93 -24.13 24.11
C GLY A 94 15.12 -24.79 22.99
N ALA A 95 14.01 -24.22 22.53
CA ALA A 95 13.18 -24.77 21.46
C ALA A 95 13.01 -23.80 20.29
N LEU A 96 13.45 -24.22 19.10
CA LEU A 96 13.33 -23.45 17.85
C LEU A 96 12.13 -23.90 17.02
N SER A 97 11.49 -22.94 16.34
CA SER A 97 10.48 -23.17 15.30
C SER A 97 10.81 -22.36 14.06
N SER A 98 10.57 -22.92 12.87
CA SER A 98 10.74 -22.19 11.61
C SER A 98 9.71 -21.05 11.49
N ILE A 99 10.19 -19.86 11.14
CA ILE A 99 9.40 -18.67 10.80
C ILE A 99 9.15 -18.63 9.29
N ALA A 100 10.19 -18.90 8.51
CA ALA A 100 10.12 -18.84 7.05
C ALA A 100 11.08 -19.85 6.42
N ASN A 101 10.68 -20.37 5.27
CA ASN A 101 11.47 -21.21 4.39
C ASN A 101 11.60 -20.49 3.04
N GLY A 102 12.67 -20.74 2.29
CA GLY A 102 12.83 -20.21 0.94
C GLY A 102 13.40 -18.79 0.87
N LEU A 103 14.02 -18.30 1.95
CA LEU A 103 14.96 -17.18 1.85
C LEU A 103 16.18 -17.62 1.02
N ALA A 104 16.95 -16.66 0.52
CA ALA A 104 18.13 -16.93 -0.30
C ALA A 104 19.09 -17.92 0.43
N PRO A 105 19.38 -19.10 -0.15
CA PRO A 105 20.31 -20.06 0.46
C PRO A 105 21.71 -19.49 0.63
N ASN A 106 22.45 -20.00 1.62
CA ASN A 106 23.78 -19.52 2.02
C ASN A 106 23.85 -18.02 2.34
N SER A 107 22.71 -17.40 2.65
CA SER A 107 22.68 -16.00 3.10
C SER A 107 23.15 -15.87 4.54
N PHE A 108 23.83 -14.77 4.80
CA PHE A 108 24.04 -14.20 6.12
C PHE A 108 22.99 -13.12 6.36
N ALA A 109 22.82 -12.68 7.60
CA ALA A 109 21.96 -11.55 7.93
C ALA A 109 22.64 -10.52 8.83
N ASN A 110 22.20 -9.28 8.69
CA ASN A 110 22.44 -8.18 9.62
C ASN A 110 21.10 -7.57 9.98
N SER A 111 20.91 -7.19 11.25
CA SER A 111 19.59 -6.84 11.72
C SER A 111 19.60 -5.90 12.92
N THR A 112 18.49 -5.23 13.14
CA THR A 112 18.28 -4.32 14.27
C THR A 112 16.85 -4.45 14.79
N THR A 113 16.68 -4.31 16.11
CA THR A 113 15.34 -4.29 16.72
C THR A 113 14.94 -2.83 16.92
N LEU A 114 13.75 -2.46 16.45
CA LEU A 114 13.19 -1.13 16.65
C LEU A 114 11.67 -1.22 16.76
N PHE A 115 11.06 -0.51 17.70
CA PHE A 115 9.60 -0.51 17.90
C PHE A 115 8.98 -1.91 18.07
N GLY A 116 9.68 -2.82 18.77
CA GLY A 116 9.22 -4.20 19.01
C GLY A 116 9.25 -5.12 17.78
N ARG A 117 9.88 -4.69 16.67
CA ARG A 117 10.04 -5.47 15.44
C ARG A 117 11.51 -5.68 15.13
N GLU A 118 11.85 -6.86 14.62
CA GLU A 118 13.20 -7.17 14.12
C GLU A 118 13.27 -6.91 12.62
N TYR A 119 14.18 -6.06 12.18
CA TYR A 119 14.40 -5.74 10.75
C TYR A 119 15.67 -6.44 10.27
N LEU A 120 15.57 -7.17 9.16
CA LEU A 120 16.62 -8.03 8.63
C LEU A 120 17.02 -7.63 7.21
N ALA A 121 18.32 -7.47 7.01
CA ALA A 121 19.00 -7.42 5.72
C ALA A 121 19.69 -8.77 5.47
N PHE A 122 19.64 -9.28 4.24
CA PHE A 122 20.23 -10.57 3.86
C PHE A 122 21.34 -10.35 2.84
N THR A 123 22.51 -10.94 3.08
CA THR A 123 23.71 -10.71 2.29
C THR A 123 24.51 -11.98 2.05
N ASP A 124 25.19 -12.06 0.91
CA ASP A 124 26.23 -13.04 0.62
C ASP A 124 27.61 -12.63 1.17
N GLY A 125 27.68 -11.52 1.92
CA GLY A 125 28.92 -10.91 2.40
C GLY A 125 29.51 -9.87 1.43
N LYS A 126 28.94 -9.71 0.23
CA LYS A 126 29.36 -8.70 -0.77
C LYS A 126 28.27 -7.66 -1.04
N SER A 127 27.03 -8.11 -1.20
CA SER A 127 25.87 -7.31 -1.54
C SER A 127 24.60 -7.86 -0.87
N GLY A 128 23.52 -7.07 -0.85
CA GLY A 128 22.20 -7.62 -0.51
C GLY A 128 21.81 -8.70 -1.52
N ILE A 129 21.16 -9.78 -1.06
CA ILE A 129 20.70 -10.88 -1.94
C ILE A 129 19.23 -11.25 -1.73
N ASP A 130 18.60 -10.73 -0.68
CA ASP A 130 17.19 -10.93 -0.41
C ASP A 130 16.46 -9.65 -0.02
N LEU A 131 15.14 -9.67 -0.19
CA LEU A 131 14.25 -8.58 0.17
C LEU A 131 14.39 -8.30 1.68
N PRO A 132 14.54 -7.04 2.09
CA PRO A 132 14.50 -6.67 3.49
C PRO A 132 13.21 -7.15 4.16
N ARG A 133 13.33 -7.82 5.32
CA ARG A 133 12.19 -8.34 6.09
C ARG A 133 12.05 -7.66 7.44
N GLN A 134 10.83 -7.63 7.96
CA GLN A 134 10.51 -7.26 9.33
C GLN A 134 9.75 -8.40 10.00
N TYR A 135 9.98 -8.60 11.29
CA TYR A 135 9.33 -9.64 12.07
C TYR A 135 8.75 -9.08 13.37
N ASP A 136 7.45 -9.27 13.59
CA ASP A 136 6.69 -8.75 14.74
C ASP A 136 6.39 -9.83 15.82
N ASP A 137 7.14 -10.95 15.81
CA ASP A 137 6.88 -12.19 16.57
C ASP A 137 5.69 -13.03 16.05
N ALA A 138 5.01 -12.64 14.97
CA ALA A 138 3.93 -13.40 14.34
C ALA A 138 4.08 -13.51 12.81
N ASN A 139 4.28 -12.40 12.13
CA ASN A 139 4.34 -12.23 10.68
C ASN A 139 5.75 -11.84 10.26
N LEU A 140 6.28 -12.51 9.23
CA LEU A 140 7.51 -12.11 8.55
C LEU A 140 7.11 -11.35 7.28
N ASP A 141 7.06 -10.03 7.38
CA ASP A 141 6.62 -9.17 6.29
C ASP A 141 7.82 -8.53 5.59
N ARG A 142 7.61 -8.05 4.36
CA ARG A 142 8.60 -7.16 3.73
C ARG A 142 8.61 -5.80 4.46
N VAL A 143 9.78 -5.15 4.54
CA VAL A 143 9.91 -3.84 5.21
C VAL A 143 9.19 -2.73 4.45
N SER A 144 9.15 -2.78 3.13
CA SER A 144 8.44 -1.80 2.31
C SER A 144 7.86 -2.50 1.09
N GLN A 145 6.74 -2.01 0.58
CA GLN A 145 6.05 -2.56 -0.58
C GLN A 145 5.63 -1.45 -1.54
N GLY A 146 5.59 -1.79 -2.84
CA GLY A 146 4.98 -0.95 -3.86
C GLY A 146 3.49 -0.67 -3.64
N GLY A 147 3.01 0.38 -4.29
CA GLY A 147 1.60 0.77 -4.32
C GLY A 147 0.72 -0.08 -5.23
N PRO A 148 -0.60 0.18 -5.25
CA PRO A 148 -1.48 -0.46 -6.24
C PRO A 148 -1.05 -0.11 -7.66
N GLY A 149 -1.11 -1.08 -8.56
CA GLY A 149 -0.66 -0.95 -9.95
C GLY A 149 -1.58 -0.11 -10.85
N ALA A 150 -2.80 0.22 -10.40
CA ALA A 150 -3.75 1.05 -11.14
C ALA A 150 -4.63 1.86 -10.20
N GLY A 151 -5.17 2.99 -10.66
CA GLY A 151 -6.27 3.69 -9.99
C GLY A 151 -7.63 3.03 -10.24
N PRO A 152 -8.68 3.45 -9.51
CA PRO A 152 -10.03 2.99 -9.78
C PRO A 152 -10.56 3.65 -11.07
N THR A 153 -11.62 3.09 -11.64
CA THR A 153 -12.43 3.83 -12.61
C THR A 153 -13.30 4.83 -11.86
N ALA A 154 -13.37 6.08 -12.33
CA ALA A 154 -14.24 7.10 -11.77
C ALA A 154 -15.17 7.66 -12.84
N VAL A 155 -16.47 7.65 -12.56
CA VAL A 155 -17.50 8.26 -13.40
C VAL A 155 -18.50 9.00 -12.53
N GLU A 156 -19.18 9.99 -13.09
CA GLU A 156 -20.30 10.61 -12.39
C GLU A 156 -21.48 9.64 -12.27
N GLU A 157 -22.20 9.75 -11.16
CA GLU A 157 -23.44 9.01 -11.02
C GLU A 157 -24.51 9.55 -11.98
N ASN A 158 -24.99 8.66 -12.86
CA ASN A 158 -26.01 8.99 -13.86
C ASN A 158 -27.32 8.23 -13.62
N VAL A 159 -27.82 8.24 -12.38
CA VAL A 159 -29.15 7.70 -12.08
C VAL A 159 -30.19 8.78 -12.32
N VAL A 160 -30.99 8.61 -13.37
CA VAL A 160 -32.14 9.45 -13.72
C VAL A 160 -33.32 8.54 -14.03
N VAL A 161 -34.44 8.74 -13.34
CA VAL A 161 -35.63 7.90 -13.45
C VAL A 161 -36.86 8.77 -13.71
N ALA A 162 -37.75 8.31 -14.58
CA ALA A 162 -39.00 8.99 -14.85
C ALA A 162 -39.95 8.88 -13.65
N ILE A 163 -40.62 9.99 -13.34
CA ILE A 163 -41.68 10.04 -12.33
C ILE A 163 -42.99 9.65 -13.01
N SER A 164 -43.78 8.81 -12.35
CA SER A 164 -45.08 8.37 -12.86
C SER A 164 -45.97 9.55 -13.23
N ALA A 165 -46.84 9.37 -14.22
CA ALA A 165 -47.70 10.44 -14.68
C ALA A 165 -48.65 10.93 -13.56
N SER A 166 -49.11 12.17 -13.70
CA SER A 166 -50.12 12.74 -12.82
C SER A 166 -51.39 11.86 -12.81
N PRO A 167 -52.08 11.71 -11.65
CA PRO A 167 -51.85 12.42 -10.38
C PRO A 167 -51.01 11.64 -9.36
N ASN A 168 -50.51 10.45 -9.69
CA ASN A 168 -49.90 9.55 -8.69
C ASN A 168 -48.37 9.71 -8.57
N GLY A 169 -47.73 10.38 -9.53
CA GLY A 169 -46.27 10.55 -9.54
C GLY A 169 -45.70 11.32 -8.35
N ALA A 170 -46.43 12.30 -7.82
CA ALA A 170 -46.03 13.08 -6.66
C ALA A 170 -47.25 13.39 -5.81
N THR A 171 -47.23 12.95 -4.56
CA THR A 171 -48.36 13.09 -3.64
C THR A 171 -47.91 13.51 -2.24
N GLN A 172 -48.82 14.10 -1.48
CA GLN A 172 -48.69 14.29 -0.03
C GLN A 172 -49.90 13.67 0.65
N PRO A 173 -49.81 13.33 1.96
CA PRO A 173 -50.98 13.02 2.76
C PRO A 173 -52.03 14.14 2.65
N ALA A 174 -53.31 13.76 2.57
CA ALA A 174 -54.40 14.73 2.49
C ALA A 174 -54.37 15.67 3.69
N ALA A 175 -54.56 16.97 3.44
CA ALA A 175 -54.65 17.97 4.50
C ALA A 175 -55.85 17.65 5.42
N VAL A 176 -55.61 17.63 6.73
CA VAL A 176 -56.66 17.36 7.72
C VAL A 176 -57.22 18.68 8.23
N SER A 177 -58.54 18.76 8.35
CA SER A 177 -59.18 19.96 8.88
C SER A 177 -58.85 20.15 10.37
N ILE A 178 -58.55 21.38 10.75
CA ILE A 178 -58.40 21.79 12.14
C ILE A 178 -59.80 22.00 12.72
N SER A 179 -60.04 21.56 13.96
CA SER A 179 -61.31 21.76 14.64
C SER A 179 -61.71 23.24 14.65
N ALA A 180 -63.01 23.52 14.68
CA ALA A 180 -63.49 24.89 14.70
C ALA A 180 -62.99 25.65 15.94
N SER A 181 -62.96 26.98 15.84
CA SER A 181 -62.66 27.85 16.97
C SER A 181 -63.61 27.57 18.15
N PRO A 182 -63.13 27.64 19.42
CA PRO A 182 -61.80 28.09 19.85
C PRO A 182 -60.79 26.96 20.13
N THR A 183 -61.16 25.70 19.90
CA THR A 183 -60.33 24.55 20.35
C THR A 183 -59.38 24.00 19.29
N GLY A 184 -59.49 24.47 18.05
CA GLY A 184 -58.66 24.02 16.94
C GLY A 184 -57.18 24.41 17.05
N ALA A 185 -56.89 25.63 17.47
CA ALA A 185 -55.55 26.13 17.70
C ALA A 185 -55.50 26.91 19.01
N THR A 186 -54.72 26.42 19.96
CA THR A 186 -54.56 27.03 21.29
C THR A 186 -53.09 27.21 21.60
N GLN A 187 -52.74 28.19 22.44
CA GLN A 187 -51.35 28.50 22.77
C GLN A 187 -51.15 28.62 24.28
N SER A 188 -50.09 27.99 24.80
CA SER A 188 -49.60 28.17 26.16
C SER A 188 -48.13 28.60 26.09
N GLY A 189 -47.84 29.85 26.47
CA GLY A 189 -46.53 30.46 26.22
C GLY A 189 -46.24 30.53 24.71
N PHE A 190 -45.20 29.81 24.27
CA PHE A 190 -44.83 29.66 22.86
C PHE A 190 -45.31 28.36 22.22
N LEU A 191 -45.79 27.41 23.04
CA LEU A 191 -46.23 26.09 22.57
C LEU A 191 -47.66 26.17 22.06
N VAL A 192 -47.86 25.83 20.79
CA VAL A 192 -49.18 25.73 20.16
C VAL A 192 -49.63 24.28 20.17
N THR A 193 -50.88 24.03 20.55
CA THR A 193 -51.56 22.75 20.36
C THR A 193 -52.59 22.89 19.24
N ILE A 194 -52.46 22.04 18.22
CA ILE A 194 -53.44 21.90 17.14
C ILE A 194 -54.30 20.69 17.42
N THR A 195 -55.63 20.88 17.41
CA THR A 195 -56.61 19.80 17.44
C THR A 195 -57.22 19.65 16.05
N THR A 196 -57.04 18.49 15.43
CA THR A 196 -57.61 18.15 14.12
C THR A 196 -58.95 17.43 14.27
N SER A 197 -59.82 17.54 13.25
CA SER A 197 -61.13 16.88 13.23
C SER A 197 -61.06 15.38 12.90
N ALA A 198 -59.90 14.88 12.48
CA ALA A 198 -59.62 13.48 12.17
C ALA A 198 -58.14 13.17 12.49
N ALA A 199 -57.75 11.90 12.35
CA ALA A 199 -56.38 11.48 12.60
C ALA A 199 -55.40 12.16 11.63
N HIS A 200 -54.34 12.81 12.15
CA HIS A 200 -53.41 13.60 11.34
C HIS A 200 -52.20 12.83 10.80
N ALA A 201 -51.89 11.64 11.36
CA ALA A 201 -50.79 10.76 10.94
C ALA A 201 -49.40 11.44 10.87
N LEU A 202 -49.18 12.46 11.70
CA LEU A 202 -47.90 13.15 11.86
C LEU A 202 -47.10 12.51 12.99
N SER A 203 -45.77 12.61 12.90
CA SER A 203 -44.82 12.22 13.95
C SER A 203 -44.00 13.42 14.41
N ALA A 204 -43.44 13.37 15.63
CA ALA A 204 -42.51 14.39 16.10
C ALA A 204 -41.31 14.53 15.14
N GLY A 205 -40.88 15.76 14.88
CA GLY A 205 -39.82 16.11 13.92
C GLY A 205 -40.28 16.32 12.48
N GLN A 206 -41.47 15.86 12.08
CA GLN A 206 -41.99 16.13 10.73
C GLN A 206 -42.37 17.61 10.57
N SER A 207 -42.28 18.14 9.35
CA SER A 207 -42.77 19.50 9.03
C SER A 207 -44.25 19.46 8.64
N VAL A 208 -45.04 20.40 9.18
CA VAL A 208 -46.46 20.57 8.90
C VAL A 208 -46.75 22.01 8.48
N THR A 209 -47.55 22.20 7.45
CA THR A 209 -48.10 23.51 7.05
C THR A 209 -49.47 23.70 7.69
N ILE A 210 -49.61 24.79 8.44
CA ILE A 210 -50.87 25.27 9.01
C ILE A 210 -51.35 26.42 8.14
N ALA A 211 -52.58 26.31 7.63
CA ALA A 211 -53.17 27.31 6.76
C ALA A 211 -54.65 27.55 7.07
N GLY A 212 -55.13 28.78 6.87
CA GLY A 212 -56.54 29.11 7.01
C GLY A 212 -57.07 29.18 8.45
N VAL A 213 -56.20 29.13 9.46
CA VAL A 213 -56.58 29.42 10.84
C VAL A 213 -56.93 30.90 10.96
N GLY A 214 -58.07 31.21 11.58
CA GLY A 214 -58.63 32.57 11.63
C GLY A 214 -57.68 33.62 12.23
N VAL A 215 -56.92 33.25 13.26
CA VAL A 215 -55.81 34.06 13.78
C VAL A 215 -54.55 33.76 12.96
N SER A 216 -54.12 34.74 12.14
CA SER A 216 -53.05 34.57 11.16
C SER A 216 -51.70 34.14 11.75
N GLY A 217 -51.44 34.46 13.01
CA GLY A 217 -50.22 34.10 13.73
C GLY A 217 -50.01 32.59 13.93
N TYR A 218 -51.03 31.76 13.76
CA TYR A 218 -50.89 30.30 13.77
C TYR A 218 -50.53 29.70 12.41
N ASN A 219 -50.63 30.46 11.32
CA ASN A 219 -50.37 29.95 9.98
C ASN A 219 -48.87 29.98 9.66
N GLY A 220 -48.38 28.98 8.95
CA GLY A 220 -46.97 28.82 8.60
C GLY A 220 -46.55 27.35 8.50
N THR A 221 -45.28 27.11 8.19
CA THR A 221 -44.68 25.77 8.20
C THR A 221 -43.83 25.60 9.44
N PHE A 222 -44.10 24.55 10.23
CA PHE A 222 -43.43 24.33 11.51
C PHE A 222 -43.03 22.86 11.69
N PRO A 223 -41.91 22.58 12.38
CA PRO A 223 -41.62 21.23 12.83
C PRO A 223 -42.58 20.84 13.98
N VAL A 224 -43.14 19.64 13.91
CA VAL A 224 -43.97 19.06 14.97
C VAL A 224 -43.08 18.77 16.18
N ALA A 225 -43.37 19.41 17.31
CA ALA A 225 -42.62 19.24 18.54
C ALA A 225 -42.99 17.93 19.24
N THR A 226 -44.28 17.70 19.49
CA THR A 226 -44.79 16.45 20.07
C THR A 226 -46.12 16.03 19.46
N VAL A 227 -46.40 14.74 19.46
CA VAL A 227 -47.71 14.18 19.09
C VAL A 227 -48.37 13.69 20.38
N LEU A 228 -49.48 14.31 20.76
CA LEU A 228 -50.19 14.05 22.01
C LEU A 228 -51.23 12.92 21.84
N SER A 229 -51.82 12.82 20.66
CA SER A 229 -52.74 11.74 20.25
C SER A 229 -52.82 11.68 18.72
N SER A 230 -53.63 10.79 18.15
CA SER A 230 -53.86 10.77 16.71
C SER A 230 -54.51 12.05 16.16
N MET A 231 -55.12 12.87 17.02
CA MET A 231 -55.85 14.11 16.65
C MET A 231 -55.23 15.38 17.25
N GLN A 232 -54.10 15.27 17.95
CA GLN A 232 -53.46 16.43 18.58
C GLN A 232 -51.95 16.34 18.50
N PHE A 233 -51.36 17.44 18.05
CA PHE A 233 -49.92 17.64 18.02
C PHE A 233 -49.57 19.07 18.43
N THR A 234 -48.30 19.30 18.75
CA THR A 234 -47.81 20.61 19.13
C THR A 234 -46.69 21.09 18.22
N TYR A 235 -46.50 22.42 18.16
CA TYR A 235 -45.31 23.06 17.57
C TYR A 235 -45.00 24.36 18.34
N ILE A 236 -43.82 24.93 18.10
CA ILE A 236 -43.35 26.14 18.80
C ILE A 236 -43.45 27.35 17.86
N LEU A 237 -44.03 28.45 18.35
CA LEU A 237 -44.03 29.76 17.68
C LEU A 237 -42.96 30.69 18.28
N GLY A 238 -42.50 31.65 17.47
CA GLY A 238 -41.64 32.76 17.94
C GLY A 238 -42.39 33.89 18.66
N VAL A 239 -43.72 33.82 18.73
CA VAL A 239 -44.59 34.82 19.37
C VAL A 239 -45.54 34.15 20.37
N SER A 240 -45.91 34.84 21.44
CA SER A 240 -46.83 34.36 22.48
C SER A 240 -48.06 35.25 22.63
N GLY A 241 -49.16 34.70 23.15
CA GLY A 241 -50.37 35.45 23.48
C GLY A 241 -51.40 35.53 22.36
N LEU A 242 -51.35 34.61 21.39
CA LEU A 242 -52.39 34.49 20.37
C LEU A 242 -53.70 34.02 21.00
N ALA A 243 -54.82 34.65 20.61
CA ALA A 243 -56.14 34.22 21.02
C ALA A 243 -56.43 32.80 20.52
N ALA A 244 -57.23 32.04 21.26
CA ALA A 244 -57.68 30.71 20.83
C ALA A 244 -58.46 30.82 19.51
N SER A 245 -58.21 29.89 18.58
CA SER A 245 -58.71 29.95 17.21
C SER A 245 -59.03 28.54 16.71
N GLY A 246 -59.41 28.42 15.45
CA GLY A 246 -59.62 27.16 14.78
C GLY A 246 -60.07 27.39 13.35
N SER A 247 -60.61 26.34 12.75
CA SER A 247 -60.85 26.27 11.30
C SER A 247 -59.53 26.34 10.50
N GLY A 248 -59.52 25.89 9.25
CA GLY A 248 -58.29 25.74 8.46
C GLY A 248 -57.79 24.30 8.37
N THR A 249 -56.55 24.13 7.95
CA THR A 249 -55.96 22.81 7.65
C THR A 249 -54.57 22.65 8.25
N ALA A 250 -54.26 21.41 8.61
CA ALA A 250 -52.92 20.93 8.92
C ALA A 250 -52.51 19.94 7.83
N ALA A 251 -51.43 20.22 7.12
CA ALA A 251 -50.98 19.41 6.00
C ALA A 251 -49.51 18.99 6.16
N SER A 252 -49.24 17.69 6.03
CA SER A 252 -47.87 17.16 6.09
C SER A 252 -47.04 17.67 4.92
N CYS A 253 -45.78 18.04 5.18
CA CYS A 253 -44.82 18.40 4.13
C CYS A 253 -44.11 17.17 3.53
N THR A 254 -44.40 15.96 4.02
CA THR A 254 -43.83 14.72 3.47
C THR A 254 -44.40 14.45 2.08
N ALA A 255 -43.58 14.63 1.04
CA ALA A 255 -43.88 14.25 -0.33
C ALA A 255 -43.47 12.80 -0.57
N THR A 256 -44.32 12.03 -1.24
CA THR A 256 -44.01 10.70 -1.78
C THR A 256 -43.94 10.81 -3.28
N ILE A 257 -42.79 10.43 -3.85
CA ILE A 257 -42.57 10.35 -5.29
C ILE A 257 -42.66 8.90 -5.72
N GLN A 258 -43.47 8.64 -6.74
CA GLN A 258 -43.54 7.37 -7.43
C GLN A 258 -42.77 7.42 -8.75
N THR A 259 -41.80 6.53 -8.92
CA THR A 259 -41.08 6.36 -10.18
C THR A 259 -41.69 5.25 -11.04
N THR A 260 -41.49 5.31 -12.36
CA THR A 260 -42.02 4.30 -13.30
C THR A 260 -41.26 2.97 -13.26
N SER A 261 -40.08 2.95 -12.64
CA SER A 261 -39.21 1.78 -12.49
C SER A 261 -38.47 1.85 -11.16
N ALA A 262 -37.82 0.75 -10.77
CA ALA A 262 -37.00 0.73 -9.57
C ALA A 262 -35.90 1.81 -9.65
N HIS A 263 -35.75 2.61 -8.59
CA HIS A 263 -34.92 3.83 -8.65
C HIS A 263 -33.52 3.68 -8.05
N GLY A 264 -33.27 2.68 -7.20
CA GLY A 264 -31.96 2.46 -6.56
C GLY A 264 -31.53 3.51 -5.52
N PHE A 265 -32.28 4.60 -5.37
CA PHE A 265 -32.09 5.59 -4.31
C PHE A 265 -32.19 5.02 -2.89
N VAL A 266 -31.46 5.64 -1.95
CA VAL A 266 -31.43 5.29 -0.52
C VAL A 266 -31.76 6.50 0.36
N ALA A 267 -32.19 6.28 1.61
CA ALA A 267 -32.42 7.37 2.56
C ALA A 267 -31.12 8.13 2.88
N GLY A 268 -31.22 9.45 3.12
CA GLY A 268 -30.12 10.36 3.41
C GLY A 268 -29.50 11.03 2.18
N GLN A 269 -29.52 10.38 1.00
CA GLN A 269 -28.92 10.96 -0.20
C GLN A 269 -29.73 12.15 -0.75
N LEU A 270 -29.09 12.98 -1.58
CA LEU A 270 -29.76 14.06 -2.31
C LEU A 270 -30.40 13.56 -3.62
N VAL A 271 -31.59 14.09 -3.93
CA VAL A 271 -32.30 13.87 -5.18
C VAL A 271 -32.78 15.19 -5.74
N THR A 272 -32.61 15.39 -7.04
CA THR A 272 -33.19 16.52 -7.77
C THR A 272 -34.42 16.05 -8.52
N THR A 273 -35.58 16.58 -8.18
CA THR A 273 -36.83 16.40 -8.91
C THR A 273 -37.08 17.61 -9.82
N SER A 274 -37.44 17.34 -11.08
CA SER A 274 -37.69 18.39 -12.07
C SER A 274 -38.80 17.99 -13.05
N GLY A 275 -39.57 18.97 -13.52
CA GLY A 275 -40.64 18.77 -14.50
C GLY A 275 -41.94 18.20 -13.93
N ILE A 276 -42.08 18.08 -12.61
CA ILE A 276 -43.36 17.74 -11.98
C ILE A 276 -44.30 18.94 -12.15
N GLY A 277 -45.55 18.69 -12.56
CA GLY A 277 -46.51 19.76 -12.88
C GLY A 277 -46.77 20.75 -11.74
N VAL A 278 -46.73 20.29 -10.48
CA VAL A 278 -46.80 21.17 -9.30
C VAL A 278 -45.39 21.54 -8.85
N ALA A 279 -45.05 22.83 -8.99
CA ALA A 279 -43.70 23.35 -8.75
C ALA A 279 -43.15 23.08 -7.33
N GLY A 280 -44.02 22.96 -6.32
CA GLY A 280 -43.62 22.67 -4.93
C GLY A 280 -42.95 21.30 -4.72
N TYR A 281 -43.03 20.40 -5.70
CA TYR A 281 -42.30 19.12 -5.67
C TYR A 281 -40.95 19.17 -6.40
N ASN A 282 -40.61 20.26 -7.10
CA ASN A 282 -39.35 20.37 -7.85
C ASN A 282 -38.28 21.05 -6.99
N GLY A 283 -37.04 20.57 -7.08
CA GLY A 283 -35.91 21.05 -6.28
C GLY A 283 -34.95 19.92 -5.91
N THR A 284 -33.92 20.25 -5.13
CA THR A 284 -33.00 19.27 -4.56
C THR A 284 -33.36 19.03 -3.10
N PHE A 285 -33.65 17.77 -2.76
CA PHE A 285 -34.11 17.38 -1.43
C PHE A 285 -33.28 16.20 -0.90
N SER A 286 -33.14 16.10 0.42
CA SER A 286 -32.64 14.88 1.06
C SER A 286 -33.78 13.86 1.17
N ILE A 287 -33.53 12.63 0.73
CA ILE A 287 -34.49 11.53 0.82
C ILE A 287 -34.65 11.13 2.29
N THR A 288 -35.88 11.23 2.79
CA THR A 288 -36.22 10.87 4.18
C THR A 288 -36.56 9.38 4.36
N GLY A 289 -36.92 8.68 3.28
CA GLY A 289 -37.25 7.26 3.33
C GLY A 289 -37.47 6.66 1.95
N VAL A 290 -37.36 5.33 1.86
CA VAL A 290 -37.60 4.54 0.66
C VAL A 290 -38.61 3.45 1.01
N PRO A 291 -39.93 3.70 0.92
CA PRO A 291 -40.94 2.72 1.25
C PRO A 291 -40.82 1.40 0.47
N ASP A 292 -40.47 1.48 -0.82
CA ASP A 292 -40.22 0.34 -1.70
C ASP A 292 -39.33 0.75 -2.89
N ALA A 293 -39.07 -0.17 -3.83
CA ALA A 293 -38.17 0.08 -4.95
C ALA A 293 -38.62 1.21 -5.91
N THR A 294 -39.90 1.56 -5.92
CA THR A 294 -40.51 2.55 -6.81
C THR A 294 -41.02 3.80 -6.09
N HIS A 295 -40.82 3.89 -4.78
CA HIS A 295 -41.26 5.02 -3.98
C HIS A 295 -40.15 5.52 -3.06
N PHE A 296 -39.98 6.83 -3.04
CA PHE A 296 -39.15 7.51 -2.04
C PHE A 296 -39.88 8.74 -1.50
N THR A 297 -39.50 9.18 -0.31
CA THR A 297 -40.07 10.35 0.35
C THR A 297 -39.03 11.42 0.62
N PHE A 298 -39.46 12.68 0.62
CA PHE A 298 -38.68 13.80 1.11
C PHE A 298 -39.58 14.85 1.77
N THR A 299 -38.99 15.83 2.44
CA THR A 299 -39.73 16.97 3.00
C THR A 299 -39.78 18.12 1.99
N ALA A 300 -40.95 18.40 1.42
CA ALA A 300 -41.18 19.55 0.55
C ALA A 300 -41.23 20.86 1.36
N ALA A 301 -41.09 22.01 0.70
CA ALA A 301 -41.13 23.32 1.37
C ALA A 301 -42.50 23.64 2.01
N ASN A 302 -43.58 23.09 1.45
CA ASN A 302 -44.94 23.29 1.91
C ASN A 302 -45.73 21.97 1.88
N GLY A 303 -46.67 21.83 2.81
CA GLY A 303 -47.69 20.79 2.86
C GLY A 303 -48.99 21.24 2.18
N GLY A 304 -49.81 20.27 1.76
CA GLY A 304 -51.10 20.51 1.10
C GLY A 304 -50.97 20.73 -0.41
N LEU A 305 -49.86 20.32 -1.02
CA LEU A 305 -49.67 20.34 -2.46
C LEU A 305 -50.67 19.38 -3.14
N ALA A 306 -51.26 19.81 -4.26
CA ALA A 306 -52.12 18.96 -5.06
C ALA A 306 -51.35 17.74 -5.62
N ALA A 307 -52.04 16.62 -5.79
CA ALA A 307 -51.48 15.43 -6.42
C ALA A 307 -51.04 15.74 -7.87
N SER A 308 -49.87 15.26 -8.27
CA SER A 308 -49.21 15.60 -9.53
C SER A 308 -48.38 14.44 -10.07
N GLY A 309 -47.56 14.69 -11.09
CA GLY A 309 -46.66 13.71 -11.65
C GLY A 309 -46.06 14.18 -12.97
N GLY A 310 -45.38 13.26 -13.65
CA GLY A 310 -44.51 13.58 -14.77
C GLY A 310 -43.18 14.18 -14.33
N GLY A 311 -42.24 14.30 -15.27
CA GLY A 311 -40.88 14.77 -14.99
C GLY A 311 -39.91 13.65 -14.63
N SER A 312 -38.84 14.01 -13.92
CA SER A 312 -37.73 13.12 -13.59
C SER A 312 -37.23 13.33 -12.16
N ALA A 313 -36.71 12.25 -11.58
CA ALA A 313 -35.92 12.26 -10.36
C ALA A 313 -34.49 11.82 -10.72
N ALA A 314 -33.51 12.65 -10.38
CA ALA A 314 -32.10 12.39 -10.66
C ALA A 314 -31.29 12.39 -9.35
N ALA A 315 -30.34 11.48 -9.22
CA ALA A 315 -29.38 11.55 -8.12
C ALA A 315 -28.59 12.86 -8.18
N ALA A 316 -28.35 13.44 -6.99
CA ALA A 316 -27.62 14.69 -6.81
C ALA A 316 -26.51 14.51 -5.76
N GLY A 317 -25.51 15.39 -5.81
CA GLY A 317 -24.40 15.42 -4.87
C GLY A 317 -23.79 16.81 -4.74
N ASN A 318 -22.60 16.86 -4.16
CA ASN A 318 -21.92 18.09 -3.75
C ASN A 318 -20.55 18.29 -4.40
N ILE A 319 -20.13 17.37 -5.28
CA ILE A 319 -18.87 17.51 -6.02
C ILE A 319 -18.99 18.72 -6.95
N SER A 320 -17.99 19.59 -6.93
CA SER A 320 -17.91 20.79 -7.77
C SER A 320 -17.68 20.44 -9.23
N ALA A 321 -18.04 21.35 -10.15
CA ALA A 321 -17.70 21.17 -11.56
C ALA A 321 -16.19 21.31 -11.78
N GLY A 322 -15.64 20.52 -12.70
CA GLY A 322 -14.25 20.58 -13.16
C GLY A 322 -13.52 19.24 -13.11
N VAL A 323 -12.22 19.26 -13.43
CA VAL A 323 -11.41 18.03 -13.47
C VAL A 323 -11.00 17.66 -12.06
N HIS A 324 -11.32 16.43 -11.65
CA HIS A 324 -10.83 15.82 -10.43
C HIS A 324 -9.99 14.60 -10.76
N GLN A 325 -9.12 14.21 -9.83
CA GLN A 325 -8.32 13.00 -9.93
C GLN A 325 -8.53 12.12 -8.70
N VAL A 326 -8.39 10.82 -8.87
CA VAL A 326 -8.48 9.83 -7.79
C VAL A 326 -7.35 8.80 -7.89
N CYS A 327 -6.78 8.41 -6.75
CA CYS A 327 -5.86 7.29 -6.63
C CYS A 327 -6.19 6.45 -5.39
N VAL A 328 -5.54 5.29 -5.29
CA VAL A 328 -5.70 4.36 -4.15
C VAL A 328 -4.35 4.17 -3.46
N ILE A 329 -4.38 4.06 -2.14
CA ILE A 329 -3.25 3.69 -1.29
C ILE A 329 -3.60 2.38 -0.58
N PHE A 330 -2.65 1.45 -0.49
CA PHE A 330 -2.79 0.29 0.39
C PHE A 330 -2.28 0.61 1.78
N GLN A 331 -3.01 0.14 2.78
CA GLN A 331 -2.55 0.07 4.16
C GLN A 331 -2.27 -1.39 4.51
N THR A 332 -1.03 -1.68 4.88
CA THR A 332 -0.61 -3.04 5.27
C THR A 332 -1.04 -3.33 6.71
N ARG A 333 -1.00 -4.61 7.09
CA ARG A 333 -1.25 -5.07 8.48
C ARG A 333 -0.33 -4.43 9.52
N GLN A 334 0.84 -3.93 9.11
CA GLN A 334 1.79 -3.23 9.97
C GLN A 334 1.50 -1.72 10.09
N GLY A 335 0.50 -1.22 9.36
CA GLY A 335 0.09 0.18 9.35
C GLY A 335 0.76 1.04 8.28
N TYR A 336 1.69 0.48 7.49
CA TYR A 336 2.36 1.20 6.41
C TYR A 336 1.40 1.61 5.29
N LEU A 337 1.51 2.87 4.87
CA LEU A 337 0.80 3.43 3.72
C LEU A 337 1.71 3.41 2.50
N THR A 338 1.35 2.64 1.48
CA THR A 338 2.14 2.49 0.26
C THR A 338 2.13 3.76 -0.60
N GLN A 339 3.02 3.82 -1.59
CA GLN A 339 2.93 4.83 -2.64
C GLN A 339 1.53 4.78 -3.29
N PRO A 340 0.89 5.91 -3.60
CA PRO A 340 -0.40 5.89 -4.27
C PRO A 340 -0.31 5.33 -5.69
N SER A 341 -1.40 4.69 -6.12
CA SER A 341 -1.55 4.18 -7.47
C SER A 341 -1.57 5.29 -8.54
N PRO A 342 -1.37 4.98 -9.83
CA PRO A 342 -1.51 5.97 -10.89
C PRO A 342 -2.89 6.65 -10.81
N ALA A 343 -2.90 7.98 -10.77
CA ALA A 343 -4.13 8.73 -10.63
C ALA A 343 -4.96 8.68 -11.92
N ILE A 344 -6.27 8.52 -11.77
CA ILE A 344 -7.25 8.56 -12.85
C ILE A 344 -8.02 9.88 -12.76
N SER A 345 -8.24 10.53 -13.90
CA SER A 345 -8.97 11.80 -13.95
C SER A 345 -10.40 11.60 -14.45
N TRP A 346 -11.34 12.37 -13.91
CA TRP A 346 -12.69 12.52 -14.46
C TRP A 346 -13.10 13.99 -14.43
N THR A 347 -13.95 14.39 -15.38
CA THR A 347 -14.51 15.74 -15.42
C THR A 347 -15.90 15.71 -14.81
N ALA A 348 -16.06 16.34 -13.65
CA ALA A 348 -17.35 16.51 -13.00
C ALA A 348 -18.14 17.65 -13.64
N SER A 349 -19.42 17.43 -13.91
CA SER A 349 -20.40 18.44 -14.33
C SER A 349 -20.86 19.32 -13.16
N GLY A 350 -20.62 18.86 -11.93
CA GLY A 350 -20.99 19.54 -10.69
C GLY A 350 -22.35 19.09 -10.15
N SER A 351 -22.54 19.24 -8.83
CA SER A 351 -23.76 18.83 -8.12
C SER A 351 -24.10 17.34 -8.28
N LYS A 352 -23.07 16.51 -8.41
CA LYS A 352 -23.15 15.05 -8.59
C LYS A 352 -22.29 14.33 -7.57
N ARG A 353 -22.43 13.01 -7.55
CA ARG A 353 -21.59 12.08 -6.79
C ARG A 353 -20.65 11.35 -7.76
N VAL A 354 -19.57 10.80 -7.24
CA VAL A 354 -18.66 9.95 -8.02
C VAL A 354 -18.95 8.49 -7.73
N VAL A 355 -19.08 7.68 -8.78
CA VAL A 355 -19.14 6.23 -8.73
C VAL A 355 -17.75 5.70 -9.06
N LEU A 356 -17.17 4.99 -8.11
CA LEU A 356 -15.92 4.27 -8.29
C LEU A 356 -16.21 2.80 -8.57
N THR A 357 -15.51 2.23 -9.55
CA THR A 357 -15.46 0.79 -9.82
C THR A 357 -14.02 0.35 -10.05
N ASN A 358 -13.77 -0.95 -10.03
CA ASN A 358 -12.42 -1.53 -10.14
C ASN A 358 -11.44 -0.95 -9.10
N ILE A 359 -11.92 -0.68 -7.88
CA ILE A 359 -11.04 -0.27 -6.78
C ILE A 359 -10.05 -1.41 -6.53
N PRO A 360 -8.73 -1.16 -6.68
CA PRO A 360 -7.72 -2.20 -6.52
C PRO A 360 -7.83 -2.91 -5.17
N THR A 361 -7.61 -4.22 -5.21
CA THR A 361 -7.32 -5.04 -4.03
C THR A 361 -5.84 -5.43 -4.08
N GLY A 362 -5.19 -5.48 -2.93
CA GLY A 362 -3.78 -5.89 -2.81
C GLY A 362 -3.65 -7.33 -2.33
N PRO A 363 -2.41 -7.80 -2.12
CA PRO A 363 -2.15 -9.10 -1.52
C PRO A 363 -2.71 -9.22 -0.09
N SER A 364 -2.68 -10.43 0.46
CA SER A 364 -3.25 -10.75 1.80
C SER A 364 -2.67 -9.96 2.99
N ASN A 365 -1.58 -9.22 2.82
CA ASN A 365 -1.04 -8.32 3.84
C ASN A 365 -1.74 -6.95 3.87
N VAL A 366 -2.50 -6.59 2.84
CA VAL A 366 -3.30 -5.36 2.79
C VAL A 366 -4.58 -5.55 3.60
N THR A 367 -4.78 -4.69 4.60
CA THR A 367 -5.93 -4.77 5.53
C THR A 367 -6.91 -3.62 5.35
N ALA A 368 -6.47 -2.51 4.77
CA ALA A 368 -7.31 -1.37 4.45
C ALA A 368 -6.79 -0.65 3.20
N ARG A 369 -7.64 0.21 2.63
CA ARG A 369 -7.34 0.97 1.40
C ARG A 369 -7.87 2.38 1.54
N ILE A 370 -7.13 3.35 1.04
CA ILE A 370 -7.50 4.77 1.12
C ILE A 370 -7.69 5.31 -0.29
N LEU A 371 -8.83 5.97 -0.50
CA LEU A 371 -9.15 6.71 -1.71
C LEU A 371 -8.78 8.17 -1.50
N CYS A 372 -7.88 8.69 -2.34
CA CYS A 372 -7.47 10.08 -2.29
C CYS A 372 -7.94 10.81 -3.54
N PHE A 373 -8.39 12.06 -3.36
CA PHE A 373 -8.95 12.88 -4.42
C PHE A 373 -8.28 14.24 -4.49
N THR A 374 -8.29 14.85 -5.68
CA THR A 374 -7.99 16.29 -5.83
C THR A 374 -9.28 17.12 -5.74
N GLY A 375 -9.16 18.36 -5.29
CA GLY A 375 -10.19 19.38 -5.55
C GLY A 375 -10.28 19.72 -7.04
N SER A 376 -11.30 20.46 -7.45
CA SER A 376 -11.52 20.81 -8.86
C SER A 376 -10.32 21.57 -9.44
N GLY A 377 -9.69 21.02 -10.48
CA GLY A 377 -8.49 21.56 -11.11
C GLY A 377 -7.23 21.54 -10.24
N GLY A 378 -7.28 20.88 -9.07
CA GLY A 378 -6.16 20.79 -8.13
C GLY A 378 -5.15 19.70 -8.51
N ALA A 379 -3.94 19.82 -7.95
CA ALA A 379 -2.84 18.87 -8.13
C ALA A 379 -2.50 18.04 -6.87
N SER A 380 -2.95 18.51 -5.69
CA SER A 380 -2.70 17.84 -4.41
C SER A 380 -3.82 16.86 -4.07
N PHE A 381 -3.44 15.71 -3.53
CA PHE A 381 -4.35 14.64 -3.15
C PHE A 381 -4.67 14.68 -1.67
N PHE A 382 -5.96 14.56 -1.35
CA PHE A 382 -6.47 14.57 0.01
C PHE A 382 -7.40 13.38 0.24
N TYR A 383 -7.51 12.95 1.49
CA TYR A 383 -8.57 12.05 1.93
C TYR A 383 -9.16 12.51 3.25
N VAL A 384 -10.41 12.12 3.49
CA VAL A 384 -11.12 12.44 4.71
C VAL A 384 -11.15 11.21 5.60
N GLY A 385 -10.50 11.31 6.77
CA GLY A 385 -10.47 10.25 7.78
C GLY A 385 -11.65 10.28 8.75
N GLY A 386 -11.62 9.40 9.76
CA GLY A 386 -12.63 9.35 10.82
C GLY A 386 -12.60 10.61 11.69
N GLY A 387 -13.51 11.55 11.43
CA GLY A 387 -13.59 12.82 12.18
C GLY A 387 -14.33 13.94 11.44
N ALA A 388 -14.35 13.91 10.11
CA ALA A 388 -15.20 14.77 9.28
C ALA A 388 -16.20 13.90 8.50
N SER A 389 -17.46 14.34 8.45
CA SER A 389 -18.53 13.61 7.77
C SER A 389 -18.55 13.96 6.29
N LEU A 390 -18.28 12.96 5.45
CA LEU A 390 -18.68 13.01 4.04
C LEU A 390 -20.20 13.08 3.93
N PHE A 391 -20.70 13.57 2.78
CA PHE A 391 -22.15 13.56 2.53
C PHE A 391 -22.65 12.13 2.25
N SER A 392 -21.80 11.28 1.67
CA SER A 392 -22.06 9.86 1.45
C SER A 392 -20.76 9.10 1.14
N GLY A 393 -20.74 7.80 1.45
CA GLY A 393 -19.58 6.93 1.22
C GLY A 393 -18.45 7.13 2.24
N ASN A 394 -17.34 6.43 2.01
CA ASN A 394 -16.13 6.48 2.84
C ASN A 394 -14.90 6.56 1.94
N MET A 395 -13.89 7.33 2.35
CA MET A 395 -12.57 7.35 1.69
C MET A 395 -11.59 6.35 2.29
N ILE A 396 -11.83 5.86 3.51
CA ILE A 396 -11.07 4.77 4.12
C ILE A 396 -11.92 3.51 4.08
N LEU A 397 -11.44 2.50 3.37
CA LEU A 397 -12.06 1.19 3.26
C LEU A 397 -11.32 0.26 4.21
N GLY A 398 -11.98 -0.16 5.30
CA GLY A 398 -11.42 -1.06 6.31
C GLY A 398 -11.37 -2.53 5.89
N ASP A 399 -11.27 -2.77 4.58
CA ASP A 399 -11.28 -4.09 3.96
C ASP A 399 -10.36 -4.09 2.73
N ASN A 400 -10.07 -5.30 2.25
CA ASN A 400 -9.38 -5.54 0.98
C ASN A 400 -10.29 -6.28 -0.02
N THR A 401 -11.57 -5.92 -0.08
CA THR A 401 -12.57 -6.66 -0.91
C THR A 401 -13.55 -5.76 -1.66
N THR A 402 -13.83 -4.55 -1.17
CA THR A 402 -14.80 -3.65 -1.81
C THR A 402 -14.23 -3.07 -3.11
N THR A 403 -14.76 -3.47 -4.26
CA THR A 403 -14.26 -3.04 -5.59
C THR A 403 -15.07 -1.92 -6.23
N ALA A 404 -16.17 -1.49 -5.60
CA ALA A 404 -16.99 -0.39 -6.08
C ALA A 404 -17.70 0.34 -4.93
N LEU A 405 -17.81 1.67 -5.02
CA LEU A 405 -18.64 2.47 -4.12
C LEU A 405 -18.99 3.85 -4.71
N THR A 406 -20.04 4.47 -4.19
CA THR A 406 -20.43 5.84 -4.54
C THR A 406 -20.09 6.80 -3.41
N ILE A 407 -19.40 7.91 -3.72
CA ILE A 407 -18.94 8.89 -2.72
C ILE A 407 -19.47 10.28 -3.05
N ASP A 408 -19.78 11.03 -2.00
CA ASP A 408 -20.15 12.43 -2.10
C ASP A 408 -19.35 13.32 -1.12
N PHE A 409 -18.72 14.35 -1.66
CA PHE A 409 -17.90 15.32 -0.94
C PHE A 409 -17.97 16.69 -1.62
N SER A 410 -17.61 17.75 -0.90
CA SER A 410 -17.31 19.06 -1.49
C SER A 410 -15.82 19.34 -1.43
N ASP A 411 -15.33 20.24 -2.28
CA ASP A 411 -13.92 20.67 -2.23
C ASP A 411 -13.52 21.23 -0.87
N ALA A 412 -14.43 21.95 -0.19
CA ALA A 412 -14.17 22.48 1.15
C ALA A 412 -13.93 21.37 2.18
N ILE A 413 -14.73 20.29 2.14
CA ILE A 413 -14.55 19.12 3.02
C ILE A 413 -13.26 18.37 2.65
N LEU A 414 -13.02 18.18 1.35
CA LEU A 414 -11.87 17.45 0.86
C LEU A 414 -10.54 18.14 1.22
N LEU A 415 -10.44 19.45 0.98
CA LEU A 415 -9.24 20.25 1.24
C LEU A 415 -8.96 20.45 2.75
N ALA A 416 -9.96 20.26 3.60
CA ALA A 416 -9.79 20.20 5.05
C ALA A 416 -9.31 18.81 5.55
N GLY A 417 -9.23 17.82 4.66
CA GLY A 417 -8.77 16.47 4.95
C GLY A 417 -7.24 16.35 5.05
N THR A 418 -6.76 15.11 5.13
CA THR A 418 -5.34 14.79 5.20
C THR A 418 -4.71 14.85 3.81
N ASN A 419 -3.65 15.64 3.64
CA ASN A 419 -2.84 15.68 2.42
C ASN A 419 -1.98 14.40 2.31
N ALA A 420 -1.96 13.78 1.12
CA ALA A 420 -1.27 12.53 0.83
C ALA A 420 -0.06 12.71 -0.13
N ASP A 421 0.32 13.93 -0.46
CA ASP A 421 1.31 14.20 -1.52
C ASP A 421 2.69 13.65 -1.17
N ASN A 422 3.03 13.63 0.13
CA ASN A 422 4.30 13.07 0.58
C ASN A 422 4.42 11.56 0.26
N LEU A 423 3.32 10.84 0.05
CA LEU A 423 3.35 9.40 -0.23
C LEU A 423 3.77 9.11 -1.67
N PHE A 424 3.60 10.04 -2.60
CA PHE A 424 4.02 9.86 -4.00
C PHE A 424 5.54 9.76 -4.17
N ARG A 425 6.31 10.21 -3.18
CA ARG A 425 7.79 10.14 -3.16
C ARG A 425 8.33 8.84 -2.56
N LEU A 426 7.45 7.99 -2.03
CA LEU A 426 7.86 6.72 -1.45
C LEU A 426 8.43 5.80 -2.52
N ILE A 427 9.48 5.08 -2.15
CA ILE A 427 10.09 4.01 -2.95
C ILE A 427 10.02 2.69 -2.18
N GLU A 428 10.08 1.59 -2.92
CA GLU A 428 10.25 0.27 -2.34
C GLU A 428 11.74 -0.01 -2.12
N LEU A 429 12.12 -0.33 -0.89
CA LEU A 429 13.49 -0.66 -0.50
C LEU A 429 14.01 -1.89 -1.26
N ALA A 430 15.20 -1.76 -1.85
CA ALA A 430 15.88 -2.86 -2.53
C ALA A 430 16.65 -3.77 -1.54
N PRO A 431 17.06 -4.98 -1.98
CA PRO A 431 17.98 -5.82 -1.22
C PRO A 431 19.20 -5.03 -0.75
N SER A 432 19.47 -5.12 0.55
CA SER A 432 20.51 -4.35 1.24
C SER A 432 21.42 -5.28 2.03
N THR A 433 22.64 -4.83 2.29
CA THR A 433 23.65 -5.62 3.00
C THR A 433 23.49 -5.54 4.52
N GLY A 434 23.04 -4.40 5.04
CA GLY A 434 22.86 -4.21 6.47
C GLY A 434 21.85 -3.11 6.82
N VAL A 435 21.46 -3.11 8.09
CA VAL A 435 20.49 -2.21 8.71
C VAL A 435 20.88 -1.86 10.14
N LEU A 436 20.62 -0.62 10.55
CA LEU A 436 20.84 -0.13 11.91
C LEU A 436 19.75 0.86 12.33
N GLY A 437 19.31 0.78 13.58
CA GLY A 437 18.45 1.80 14.19
C GLY A 437 19.26 3.00 14.70
N TYR A 438 18.85 4.21 14.32
CA TYR A 438 19.42 5.47 14.81
C TYR A 438 18.36 6.57 14.77
N ALA A 439 18.28 7.44 15.79
CA ALA A 439 17.34 8.57 15.84
C ALA A 439 15.89 8.20 15.45
N GLN A 440 15.35 7.10 16.03
CA GLN A 440 14.00 6.59 15.75
C GLN A 440 13.72 6.25 14.26
N ARG A 441 14.78 5.97 13.50
CA ARG A 441 14.75 5.61 12.08
C ARG A 441 15.57 4.35 11.83
N LEU A 442 15.32 3.71 10.70
CA LEU A 442 16.16 2.64 10.16
C LEU A 442 17.08 3.19 9.07
N PHE A 443 18.34 2.78 9.09
CA PHE A 443 19.35 3.11 8.09
C PHE A 443 19.85 1.85 7.40
N TRP A 444 19.70 1.77 6.08
CA TRP A 444 20.08 0.64 5.24
C TRP A 444 21.22 1.01 4.31
N TRP A 445 22.21 0.12 4.18
CA TRP A 445 23.37 0.33 3.31
C TRP A 445 23.68 -0.89 2.45
N GLY A 446 24.53 -0.70 1.44
CA GLY A 446 24.86 -1.74 0.47
C GLY A 446 23.66 -2.13 -0.39
N GLU A 447 22.76 -1.16 -0.64
CA GLU A 447 21.57 -1.34 -1.47
C GLU A 447 21.97 -1.74 -2.90
N ARG A 448 21.34 -2.79 -3.45
CA ARG A 448 21.44 -3.09 -4.87
C ARG A 448 20.68 -2.04 -5.69
N ASN A 449 21.22 -1.68 -6.84
CA ASN A 449 20.51 -0.75 -7.71
C ASN A 449 19.26 -1.44 -8.31
N LYS A 450 18.16 -0.68 -8.36
CA LYS A 450 16.94 -0.98 -9.10
C LYS A 450 16.25 0.33 -9.46
N MET A 451 15.57 0.35 -10.59
CA MET A 451 14.75 1.47 -11.02
C MET A 451 13.41 1.45 -10.29
N ASN A 452 13.10 2.51 -9.56
CA ASN A 452 11.88 2.63 -8.74
C ASN A 452 10.67 3.20 -9.50
N ASN A 453 10.85 3.62 -10.75
CA ASN A 453 9.82 4.29 -11.56
C ASN A 453 9.06 3.36 -12.52
N TRP A 454 9.39 2.07 -12.53
CA TRP A 454 8.55 1.06 -13.17
C TRP A 454 7.32 0.74 -12.31
N LEU A 455 6.23 0.36 -12.96
CA LEU A 455 4.96 0.12 -12.27
C LEU A 455 4.75 -1.38 -12.02
N ASN A 456 4.55 -1.75 -10.77
CA ASN A 456 4.15 -3.10 -10.35
C ASN A 456 5.01 -4.26 -10.90
N LEU A 457 6.35 -4.12 -10.85
CA LEU A 457 7.28 -5.18 -11.25
C LEU A 457 7.41 -6.32 -10.22
N GLY A 458 7.04 -6.06 -8.97
CA GLY A 458 6.95 -7.07 -7.91
C GLY A 458 5.59 -7.78 -7.82
N PHE A 459 4.62 -7.42 -8.66
CA PHE A 459 3.24 -7.94 -8.66
C PHE A 459 2.41 -7.72 -7.37
N ASP A 460 2.99 -7.08 -6.36
CA ASP A 460 2.37 -6.63 -5.11
C ASP A 460 1.28 -5.55 -5.27
N GLY A 461 1.15 -4.95 -6.46
CA GLY A 461 0.22 -3.87 -6.76
C GLY A 461 -1.23 -4.32 -7.05
N GLY A 462 -1.53 -5.61 -6.87
CA GLY A 462 -2.85 -6.18 -7.08
C GLY A 462 -3.10 -6.68 -8.50
N PHE A 463 -4.22 -7.39 -8.66
CA PHE A 463 -4.63 -8.01 -9.93
C PHE A 463 -6.09 -7.66 -10.28
N THR A 464 -6.46 -7.77 -11.55
CA THR A 464 -7.84 -7.65 -12.00
C THR A 464 -8.68 -8.79 -11.44
N GLY A 465 -9.92 -8.55 -11.02
CA GLY A 465 -10.77 -9.59 -10.45
C GLY A 465 -12.01 -8.97 -9.80
N PRO A 466 -13.08 -9.74 -9.55
CA PRO A 466 -13.01 -11.11 -8.98
C PRO A 466 -13.10 -12.26 -10.01
N SER A 467 -13.26 -12.00 -11.30
CA SER A 467 -13.39 -13.04 -12.33
C SER A 467 -12.04 -13.43 -12.92
N PHE A 468 -11.76 -14.74 -12.97
CA PHE A 468 -10.58 -15.29 -13.64
C PHE A 468 -10.60 -15.11 -15.17
N PRO A 469 -9.43 -15.06 -15.81
CA PRO A 469 -8.08 -14.98 -15.21
C PRO A 469 -7.79 -13.60 -14.60
N HIS A 470 -6.99 -13.57 -13.55
CA HIS A 470 -6.56 -12.33 -12.91
C HIS A 470 -5.24 -11.84 -13.52
N TYR A 471 -5.21 -10.62 -14.06
CA TYR A 471 -4.00 -10.02 -14.63
C TYR A 471 -3.41 -8.97 -13.68
N PRO A 472 -2.08 -8.86 -13.56
CA PRO A 472 -1.48 -7.85 -12.70
C PRO A 472 -1.88 -6.42 -13.10
N LEU A 473 -2.26 -5.60 -12.14
CA LEU A 473 -2.55 -4.18 -12.38
C LEU A 473 -1.29 -3.44 -12.83
N GLY A 474 -1.43 -2.45 -13.71
CA GLY A 474 -0.28 -1.76 -14.32
C GLY A 474 0.36 -2.49 -15.50
N TRP A 475 -0.08 -3.73 -15.79
CA TRP A 475 0.29 -4.47 -16.99
C TRP A 475 -0.89 -4.54 -17.97
N SER A 476 -0.58 -4.51 -19.27
CA SER A 476 -1.55 -4.64 -20.35
C SER A 476 -1.53 -6.08 -20.90
N PRO A 477 -2.62 -6.85 -20.76
CA PRO A 477 -2.70 -8.20 -21.31
C PRO A 477 -2.81 -8.17 -22.83
N ASP A 478 -2.08 -9.06 -23.50
CA ASP A 478 -2.23 -9.23 -24.94
C ASP A 478 -3.61 -9.82 -25.30
N PRO A 479 -4.31 -9.29 -26.32
CA PRO A 479 -5.64 -9.76 -26.69
C PRO A 479 -5.75 -11.24 -27.11
N VAL A 480 -4.64 -11.86 -27.55
CA VAL A 480 -4.61 -13.24 -28.06
C VAL A 480 -3.87 -14.17 -27.12
N TRP A 481 -2.73 -13.74 -26.60
CA TRP A 481 -1.77 -14.59 -25.91
C TRP A 481 -1.72 -14.39 -24.39
N ALA A 482 -2.48 -13.44 -23.82
CA ALA A 482 -2.65 -13.34 -22.37
C ALA A 482 -3.26 -14.59 -21.69
N PRO A 483 -4.16 -15.37 -22.33
CA PRO A 483 -4.73 -16.56 -21.70
C PRO A 483 -3.66 -17.54 -21.22
N GLY A 484 -3.78 -17.97 -19.96
CA GLY A 484 -2.79 -18.79 -19.25
C GLY A 484 -2.04 -18.01 -18.17
N GLY A 485 -2.00 -16.69 -18.26
CA GLY A 485 -1.56 -15.82 -17.17
C GLY A 485 -2.59 -15.74 -16.04
N THR A 486 -2.16 -15.80 -14.79
CA THR A 486 -2.99 -15.53 -13.60
C THR A 486 -2.12 -15.14 -12.39
N ASP A 487 -2.76 -14.68 -11.33
CA ASP A 487 -2.20 -14.49 -9.98
C ASP A 487 -1.74 -15.80 -9.29
N GLU A 488 -0.77 -15.68 -8.39
CA GLU A 488 -0.38 -16.70 -7.41
C GLU A 488 -0.09 -15.99 -6.08
N GLU A 489 -0.68 -16.45 -4.98
CA GLU A 489 -0.48 -15.84 -3.64
C GLU A 489 -0.01 -16.86 -2.59
N SER A 490 -0.03 -18.17 -2.92
CA SER A 490 0.38 -19.22 -1.97
C SER A 490 1.84 -19.60 -2.14
N PHE A 491 2.37 -19.50 -3.37
CA PHE A 491 3.77 -19.78 -3.68
C PHE A 491 4.45 -18.55 -4.27
N VAL A 492 4.88 -17.66 -3.39
CA VAL A 492 5.40 -16.33 -3.73
C VAL A 492 6.68 -16.03 -2.97
N VAL A 493 7.48 -15.09 -3.47
CA VAL A 493 8.58 -14.52 -2.71
C VAL A 493 8.01 -13.58 -1.64
N TRP A 494 7.00 -12.81 -2.01
CA TRP A 494 6.24 -11.94 -1.14
C TRP A 494 4.93 -11.52 -1.81
N GLY A 495 3.88 -11.29 -1.03
CA GLY A 495 2.61 -10.74 -1.52
C GLY A 495 1.96 -11.60 -2.60
N ALA A 496 2.18 -11.26 -3.87
CA ALA A 496 1.65 -11.96 -5.02
C ALA A 496 2.70 -12.11 -6.14
N ALA A 497 2.58 -13.16 -6.95
CA ALA A 497 3.42 -13.45 -8.10
C ALA A 497 2.58 -13.62 -9.37
N TYR A 498 3.22 -13.51 -10.54
CA TYR A 498 2.60 -13.83 -11.80
C TYR A 498 2.88 -15.29 -12.19
N SER A 499 1.82 -16.04 -12.49
CA SER A 499 1.90 -17.42 -12.95
C SER A 499 1.48 -17.56 -14.40
N ILE A 500 2.27 -18.27 -15.20
CA ILE A 500 1.91 -18.66 -16.58
C ILE A 500 1.68 -20.17 -16.62
N VAL A 501 0.43 -20.57 -16.87
CA VAL A 501 -0.03 -21.96 -16.89
C VAL A 501 -0.09 -22.49 -18.33
N GLY A 502 0.69 -23.52 -18.59
CA GLY A 502 0.67 -24.25 -19.85
C GLY A 502 -0.59 -25.09 -20.05
N ASN A 503 -1.02 -25.22 -21.32
CA ASN A 503 -2.08 -26.13 -21.74
C ASN A 503 -1.59 -27.26 -22.66
N GLY A 504 -0.28 -27.33 -22.94
CA GLY A 504 0.31 -28.33 -23.82
C GLY A 504 -0.07 -28.22 -25.29
N THR A 505 -0.75 -27.15 -25.72
CA THR A 505 -1.21 -27.00 -27.12
C THR A 505 -0.96 -25.62 -27.71
N THR A 506 -1.11 -24.55 -26.93
CA THR A 506 -0.92 -23.18 -27.42
C THR A 506 0.57 -22.80 -27.38
N PRO A 507 1.13 -22.26 -28.49
CA PRO A 507 2.56 -22.02 -28.59
C PRO A 507 3.07 -20.89 -27.67
N ILE A 508 2.25 -19.86 -27.42
CA ILE A 508 2.58 -18.70 -26.57
C ILE A 508 1.46 -18.51 -25.54
N ARG A 509 1.81 -18.24 -24.29
CA ARG A 509 0.85 -18.03 -23.20
C ARG A 509 1.30 -16.94 -22.24
N GLY A 510 0.32 -16.36 -21.53
CA GLY A 510 0.55 -15.41 -20.44
C GLY A 510 1.22 -14.11 -20.87
N MET A 511 0.99 -13.66 -22.11
CA MET A 511 1.67 -12.46 -22.60
C MET A 511 1.11 -11.17 -21.99
N LEU A 512 1.98 -10.41 -21.33
CA LEU A 512 1.72 -9.09 -20.75
C LEU A 512 2.75 -8.08 -21.25
N SER A 513 2.38 -6.80 -21.27
CA SER A 513 3.30 -5.70 -21.60
C SER A 513 3.09 -4.45 -20.77
N GLN A 514 4.14 -3.65 -20.62
CA GLN A 514 4.10 -2.28 -20.08
C GLN A 514 5.01 -1.40 -20.94
N THR A 515 4.71 -0.10 -21.05
CA THR A 515 5.63 0.83 -21.73
C THR A 515 7.01 0.82 -21.10
N ALA A 516 8.04 0.89 -21.93
CA ALA A 516 9.44 1.01 -21.53
C ALA A 516 10.02 2.39 -21.88
N VAL A 517 9.18 3.34 -22.28
CA VAL A 517 9.59 4.68 -22.74
C VAL A 517 9.63 5.66 -21.57
N ASN A 518 8.47 5.97 -20.99
CA ASN A 518 8.33 6.90 -19.86
C ASN A 518 7.43 6.29 -18.80
N ASP A 519 7.67 6.66 -17.55
CA ASP A 519 6.75 6.38 -16.45
C ASP A 519 5.49 7.28 -16.52
N ARG A 520 4.61 7.12 -15.52
CA ARG A 520 3.36 7.90 -15.39
C ARG A 520 3.56 9.40 -15.20
N PHE A 521 4.74 9.85 -14.81
CA PHE A 521 5.10 11.25 -14.61
C PHE A 521 5.88 11.83 -15.81
N GLY A 522 6.08 11.03 -16.87
CA GLY A 522 6.84 11.43 -18.05
C GLY A 522 8.36 11.31 -17.89
N VAL A 523 8.85 10.65 -16.83
CA VAL A 523 10.28 10.41 -16.62
C VAL A 523 10.71 9.19 -17.44
N PRO A 524 11.81 9.27 -18.22
CA PRO A 524 12.28 8.14 -19.03
C PRO A 524 12.58 6.88 -18.22
N LEU A 525 12.13 5.73 -18.73
CA LEU A 525 12.46 4.40 -18.22
C LEU A 525 13.77 3.92 -18.87
N ILE A 526 13.71 3.46 -20.12
CA ILE A 526 14.91 3.15 -20.91
C ILE A 526 15.42 4.42 -21.58
N GLN A 527 16.71 4.70 -21.40
CA GLN A 527 17.37 5.87 -21.97
C GLN A 527 18.34 5.50 -23.08
N ALA A 528 18.43 6.36 -24.11
CA ALA A 528 19.38 6.19 -25.19
C ALA A 528 20.83 6.23 -24.66
N GLY A 529 21.71 5.41 -25.21
CA GLY A 529 23.11 5.31 -24.79
C GLY A 529 23.37 4.50 -23.51
N THR A 530 22.32 4.01 -22.83
CA THR A 530 22.45 3.25 -21.58
C THR A 530 22.08 1.78 -21.80
N GLY A 531 22.95 0.86 -21.36
CA GLY A 531 22.65 -0.57 -21.28
C GLY A 531 21.96 -0.91 -19.97
N TYR A 532 21.00 -1.84 -20.01
CA TYR A 532 20.23 -2.25 -18.85
C TYR A 532 20.32 -3.76 -18.62
N THR A 533 20.35 -4.13 -17.34
CA THR A 533 20.29 -5.51 -16.86
C THR A 533 18.96 -5.71 -16.15
N ILE A 534 18.38 -6.90 -16.32
CA ILE A 534 17.20 -7.35 -15.59
C ILE A 534 17.60 -8.49 -14.66
N ARG A 535 17.00 -8.53 -13.47
CA ARG A 535 16.96 -9.71 -12.61
C ARG A 535 15.52 -9.97 -12.17
N ALA A 536 15.16 -11.23 -12.02
CA ALA A 536 13.83 -11.65 -11.57
C ALA A 536 13.95 -12.93 -10.75
N ARG A 537 13.02 -13.14 -9.83
CA ARG A 537 12.89 -14.40 -9.11
C ARG A 537 11.92 -15.29 -9.85
N CYS A 538 12.41 -16.45 -10.27
CA CYS A 538 11.62 -17.40 -11.04
C CYS A 538 11.66 -18.79 -10.42
N ALA A 539 10.56 -19.51 -10.58
CA ALA A 539 10.41 -20.90 -10.19
C ALA A 539 9.49 -21.63 -11.17
N CYS A 540 9.39 -22.94 -11.02
CA CYS A 540 8.39 -23.75 -11.70
C CYS A 540 7.69 -24.71 -10.76
N ASN A 541 6.55 -25.25 -11.17
CA ASN A 541 6.01 -26.44 -10.51
C ASN A 541 6.68 -27.72 -11.04
N SER A 542 6.54 -28.81 -10.32
CA SER A 542 7.13 -30.11 -10.70
C SER A 542 6.57 -30.72 -12.01
N THR A 543 5.48 -30.17 -12.55
CA THR A 543 4.86 -30.63 -13.81
C THR A 543 5.48 -29.95 -15.04
N LEU A 544 6.13 -28.81 -14.89
CA LEU A 544 6.71 -28.09 -16.03
C LEU A 544 7.92 -28.84 -16.58
N ALA A 545 7.83 -29.32 -17.83
CA ALA A 545 8.90 -30.04 -18.52
C ALA A 545 9.33 -29.37 -19.84
N GLN A 546 8.47 -28.54 -20.42
CA GLN A 546 8.65 -27.88 -21.70
C GLN A 546 8.15 -26.43 -21.63
N GLY A 547 8.79 -25.58 -22.42
CA GLY A 547 8.46 -24.17 -22.61
C GLY A 547 9.64 -23.28 -22.21
N THR A 548 9.58 -22.02 -22.62
CA THR A 548 10.58 -21.01 -22.26
C THR A 548 9.90 -19.73 -21.81
N LEU A 549 10.28 -19.22 -20.64
CA LEU A 549 9.88 -17.90 -20.14
C LEU A 549 10.76 -16.82 -20.77
N HIS A 550 10.15 -15.72 -21.18
CA HIS A 550 10.81 -14.55 -21.75
C HIS A 550 10.43 -13.30 -20.97
N ILE A 551 11.41 -12.44 -20.66
CA ILE A 551 11.23 -11.06 -20.22
C ILE A 551 12.19 -10.18 -21.01
N HIS A 552 11.67 -9.39 -21.95
CA HIS A 552 12.49 -8.66 -22.92
C HIS A 552 11.88 -7.33 -23.36
N LEU A 553 12.62 -6.57 -24.17
CA LEU A 553 12.13 -5.34 -24.80
C LEU A 553 11.71 -5.61 -26.24
N LEU A 554 10.56 -5.07 -26.63
CA LEU A 554 10.01 -5.15 -27.97
C LEU A 554 9.63 -3.74 -28.47
N SER A 555 9.96 -3.43 -29.72
CA SER A 555 9.39 -2.30 -30.48
C SER A 555 9.25 -2.73 -31.94
N ALA A 556 8.02 -2.69 -32.45
CA ALA A 556 7.74 -3.04 -33.84
C ALA A 556 8.26 -1.95 -34.78
N THR A 557 8.07 -0.67 -34.42
CA THR A 557 8.51 0.46 -35.26
C THR A 557 10.02 0.63 -35.29
N GLY A 558 10.70 0.31 -34.19
CA GLY A 558 12.15 0.35 -34.08
C GLY A 558 12.86 -0.93 -34.52
N GLY A 559 12.11 -2.00 -34.84
CA GLY A 559 12.69 -3.31 -35.16
C GLY A 559 13.49 -3.91 -33.99
N ILE A 560 13.10 -3.60 -32.76
CA ILE A 560 13.79 -4.06 -31.55
C ILE A 560 13.07 -5.30 -31.01
N SER A 561 13.81 -6.37 -30.81
CA SER A 561 13.41 -7.52 -30.01
C SER A 561 14.66 -8.03 -29.31
N THR A 562 14.80 -7.70 -28.02
CA THR A 562 15.98 -8.11 -27.27
C THR A 562 15.86 -9.56 -26.80
N THR A 563 17.00 -10.20 -26.50
CA THR A 563 16.98 -11.53 -25.87
C THR A 563 16.45 -11.43 -24.44
N GLY A 564 16.86 -10.40 -23.69
CA GLY A 564 16.44 -10.19 -22.32
C GLY A 564 16.75 -11.40 -21.42
N LEU A 565 15.86 -11.66 -20.46
CA LEU A 565 15.89 -12.86 -19.64
C LEU A 565 15.09 -13.98 -20.35
N GLN A 566 15.77 -15.08 -20.66
CA GLN A 566 15.17 -16.26 -21.29
C GLN A 566 15.48 -17.51 -20.44
N LEU A 567 14.45 -18.20 -19.94
CA LEU A 567 14.58 -19.35 -19.05
C LEU A 567 13.77 -20.54 -19.57
N ALA A 568 14.45 -21.57 -20.05
CA ALA A 568 13.82 -22.84 -20.40
C ALA A 568 13.35 -23.58 -19.14
N ALA A 569 12.30 -24.39 -19.26
CA ALA A 569 11.76 -25.18 -18.16
C ALA A 569 12.82 -25.97 -17.38
N ALA A 570 13.82 -26.54 -18.07
CA ALA A 570 14.90 -27.32 -17.47
C ALA A 570 15.91 -26.50 -16.64
N GLN A 571 15.91 -25.17 -16.75
CA GLN A 571 16.78 -24.28 -15.98
C GLN A 571 16.14 -23.81 -14.67
N LEU A 572 14.82 -23.95 -14.54
CA LEU A 572 14.05 -23.54 -13.37
C LEU A 572 14.08 -24.62 -12.30
N THR A 573 13.89 -24.19 -11.05
CA THR A 573 13.75 -25.08 -9.90
C THR A 573 12.37 -24.95 -9.28
N THR A 574 12.01 -25.88 -8.39
CA THR A 574 10.75 -25.84 -7.64
C THR A 574 10.76 -24.85 -6.47
N ASN A 575 11.86 -24.11 -6.28
CA ASN A 575 11.97 -22.99 -5.35
C ASN A 575 12.31 -21.73 -6.15
N TYR A 576 11.98 -20.55 -5.61
CA TYR A 576 12.40 -19.30 -6.24
C TYR A 576 13.91 -19.17 -6.24
N VAL A 577 14.46 -18.90 -7.43
CA VAL A 577 15.86 -18.57 -7.66
C VAL A 577 15.92 -17.25 -8.42
N GLU A 578 16.89 -16.41 -8.10
CA GLU A 578 17.15 -15.20 -8.89
C GLU A 578 17.92 -15.55 -10.16
N TYR A 579 17.42 -15.07 -11.29
CA TYR A 579 18.10 -15.12 -12.58
C TYR A 579 18.33 -13.70 -13.08
N ALA A 580 19.47 -13.45 -13.74
CA ALA A 580 19.81 -12.15 -14.29
C ALA A 580 20.34 -12.27 -15.72
N ALA A 581 20.01 -11.28 -16.55
CA ALA A 581 20.46 -11.20 -17.94
C ALA A 581 20.54 -9.74 -18.41
N GLN A 582 21.31 -9.47 -19.48
CA GLN A 582 21.27 -8.15 -20.12
C GLN A 582 19.89 -7.96 -20.77
N LEU A 583 19.13 -6.97 -20.30
CA LEU A 583 17.83 -6.61 -20.86
C LEU A 583 18.01 -5.98 -22.24
N THR A 584 18.96 -5.05 -22.34
CA THR A 584 19.34 -4.40 -23.60
C THR A 584 20.78 -3.88 -23.55
N ALA A 585 21.47 -3.95 -24.69
CA ALA A 585 22.63 -3.11 -24.95
C ALA A 585 22.18 -1.64 -25.12
N PRO A 586 23.11 -0.66 -25.07
CA PRO A 586 22.79 0.74 -25.36
C PRO A 586 22.03 0.90 -26.68
N LEU A 587 20.82 1.45 -26.60
CA LEU A 587 20.02 1.79 -27.78
C LEU A 587 20.37 3.21 -28.24
N ALA A 588 20.49 3.42 -29.55
CA ALA A 588 20.81 4.75 -30.10
C ALA A 588 19.63 5.73 -29.99
N THR A 589 18.42 5.23 -30.19
CA THR A 589 17.15 5.96 -30.06
C THR A 589 16.15 5.08 -29.32
N ILE A 590 15.19 5.71 -28.64
CA ILE A 590 14.11 5.03 -27.93
C ILE A 590 12.82 5.19 -28.73
N PRO A 591 12.33 4.13 -29.40
CA PRO A 591 11.06 4.18 -30.12
C PRO A 591 9.88 4.44 -29.19
N SER A 592 8.86 5.14 -29.66
CA SER A 592 7.68 5.48 -28.85
C SER A 592 6.81 4.28 -28.49
N ASP A 593 6.94 3.16 -29.21
CA ASP A 593 6.23 1.91 -28.98
C ASP A 593 7.09 0.87 -28.22
N LEU A 594 8.22 1.27 -27.63
CA LEU A 594 9.06 0.35 -26.86
C LEU A 594 8.30 -0.13 -25.61
N VAL A 595 8.19 -1.45 -25.45
CA VAL A 595 7.54 -2.10 -24.31
C VAL A 595 8.46 -3.12 -23.65
N LEU A 596 8.31 -3.29 -22.34
CA LEU A 596 8.74 -4.47 -21.61
C LEU A 596 7.64 -5.52 -21.76
N GLN A 597 8.00 -6.73 -22.20
CA GLN A 597 7.06 -7.82 -22.44
C GLN A 597 7.47 -9.07 -21.66
N ILE A 598 6.49 -9.78 -21.11
CA ILE A 598 6.64 -11.07 -20.41
C ILE A 598 5.72 -12.09 -21.06
N TYR A 599 6.20 -13.29 -21.37
CA TYR A 599 5.38 -14.42 -21.82
C TYR A 599 6.14 -15.76 -21.71
N ALA A 600 5.44 -16.88 -21.89
CA ALA A 600 6.07 -18.17 -22.11
C ALA A 600 5.75 -18.72 -23.50
N ASP A 601 6.73 -19.28 -24.21
CA ASP A 601 6.56 -19.94 -25.51
C ASP A 601 7.01 -21.40 -25.52
N GLY A 602 7.04 -22.00 -26.71
CA GLY A 602 7.50 -23.38 -26.91
C GLY A 602 6.49 -24.43 -26.47
N THR A 603 5.19 -24.08 -26.46
CA THR A 603 4.08 -24.93 -26.03
C THR A 603 4.26 -25.43 -24.59
N PRO A 604 4.14 -24.54 -23.58
CA PRO A 604 4.32 -24.91 -22.18
C PRO A 604 3.48 -26.13 -21.76
N THR A 605 4.09 -27.06 -21.01
CA THR A 605 3.49 -28.34 -20.59
C THR A 605 2.10 -28.15 -19.99
N LEU A 606 1.15 -29.03 -20.29
CA LEU A 606 -0.18 -29.01 -19.69
C LEU A 606 -0.09 -28.99 -18.15
N ASN A 607 -0.66 -27.98 -17.52
CA ASN A 607 -0.59 -27.70 -16.06
C ASN A 607 0.82 -27.42 -15.53
N GLY A 608 1.84 -27.37 -16.39
CA GLY A 608 3.15 -26.81 -16.06
C GLY A 608 3.02 -25.31 -15.82
N LYS A 609 3.67 -24.82 -14.76
CA LYS A 609 3.60 -23.42 -14.36
C LYS A 609 4.99 -22.80 -14.33
N PHE A 610 5.11 -21.64 -14.94
CA PHE A 610 6.17 -20.67 -14.63
C PHE A 610 5.66 -19.74 -13.53
N TYR A 611 6.51 -19.41 -12.56
CA TYR A 611 6.26 -18.40 -11.55
C TYR A 611 7.29 -17.29 -11.65
N ILE A 612 6.84 -16.05 -11.59
CA ILE A 612 7.65 -14.85 -11.76
C ILE A 612 7.29 -13.86 -10.66
N ASP A 613 8.31 -13.38 -9.96
CA ASP A 613 8.19 -12.43 -8.86
C ASP A 613 9.41 -11.49 -8.84
N SER A 614 9.25 -10.32 -8.23
CA SER A 614 10.35 -9.42 -7.85
C SER A 614 11.28 -9.08 -9.02
N ILE A 615 10.70 -8.57 -10.12
CA ILE A 615 11.47 -8.12 -11.27
C ILE A 615 12.15 -6.79 -10.92
N GLU A 616 13.45 -6.70 -11.17
CA GLU A 616 14.25 -5.50 -10.96
C GLU A 616 15.09 -5.20 -12.21
N ILE A 617 15.00 -3.96 -12.69
CA ILE A 617 15.76 -3.45 -13.85
C ILE A 617 16.69 -2.35 -13.36
N PHE A 618 17.93 -2.34 -13.85
CA PHE A 618 18.94 -1.34 -13.46
C PHE A 618 19.96 -1.11 -14.58
N PRO A 619 20.64 0.06 -14.61
CA PRO A 619 21.74 0.30 -15.54
C PRO A 619 22.86 -0.73 -15.36
N THR A 620 23.30 -1.38 -16.43
CA THR A 620 24.30 -2.47 -16.38
C THR A 620 25.62 -2.02 -15.74
N ALA A 621 26.01 -0.76 -15.96
CA ALA A 621 27.25 -0.21 -15.42
C ALA A 621 27.19 0.12 -13.91
N GLN A 622 25.99 0.14 -13.31
CA GLN A 622 25.79 0.50 -11.90
C GLN A 622 24.86 -0.51 -11.21
N PRO A 623 25.33 -1.72 -10.90
CA PRO A 623 24.52 -2.76 -10.25
C PRO A 623 24.22 -2.49 -8.76
N LEU A 624 24.97 -1.59 -8.11
CA LEU A 624 24.89 -1.27 -6.68
C LEU A 624 24.86 0.23 -6.45
N ASN A 625 24.21 0.65 -5.37
CA ASN A 625 24.23 2.03 -4.86
C ASN A 625 25.26 2.14 -3.72
N SER A 626 26.53 1.92 -4.04
CA SER A 626 27.60 1.63 -3.06
C SER A 626 27.87 2.72 -2.00
N SER A 627 27.49 3.97 -2.26
CA SER A 627 27.68 5.11 -1.34
C SER A 627 26.38 5.66 -0.75
N LEU A 628 25.24 5.05 -1.10
CA LEU A 628 23.93 5.51 -0.66
C LEU A 628 23.51 4.76 0.61
N VAL A 629 22.95 5.50 1.57
CA VAL A 629 22.26 4.94 2.73
C VAL A 629 20.80 5.38 2.69
N ARG A 630 19.86 4.43 2.77
CA ARG A 630 18.43 4.72 2.84
C ARG A 630 18.02 4.89 4.30
N ALA A 631 17.32 5.97 4.61
CA ALA A 631 16.79 6.25 5.91
C ALA A 631 15.25 6.21 5.87
N SER A 632 14.64 5.50 6.82
CA SER A 632 13.19 5.55 6.98
C SER A 632 12.75 6.93 7.47
N ARG A 633 11.45 7.23 7.36
CA ARG A 633 10.84 8.33 8.09
C ARG A 633 10.95 8.11 9.61
N VAL A 634 10.93 9.20 10.37
CA VAL A 634 10.96 9.15 11.85
C VAL A 634 9.72 8.42 12.35
N GLU A 635 9.93 7.44 13.25
CA GLU A 635 8.86 6.60 13.82
C GLU A 635 8.00 5.83 12.78
N ASP A 636 8.41 5.83 11.52
CA ASP A 636 7.74 5.17 10.41
C ASP A 636 8.79 4.33 9.62
N PRO A 637 9.10 3.13 10.14
CA PRO A 637 10.22 2.30 9.68
C PRO A 637 10.02 1.68 8.28
N GLU A 638 8.85 1.84 7.67
CA GLU A 638 8.51 1.23 6.37
C GLU A 638 8.51 2.25 5.23
N SER A 639 8.45 3.55 5.55
CA SER A 639 8.43 4.65 4.59
C SER A 639 9.82 5.17 4.24
N TYR A 640 10.24 4.98 2.99
CA TYR A 640 11.49 5.49 2.43
C TYR A 640 11.20 6.54 1.36
N ASP A 641 11.57 7.79 1.63
CA ASP A 641 11.44 8.89 0.67
C ASP A 641 12.60 8.85 -0.34
N GLY A 642 12.28 8.77 -1.63
CA GLY A 642 13.27 8.67 -2.70
C GLY A 642 14.15 9.90 -2.90
N ILE A 643 13.83 11.03 -2.26
CA ILE A 643 14.53 12.32 -2.39
C ILE A 643 15.16 12.73 -1.06
N ASN A 644 14.36 12.77 0.01
CA ASN A 644 14.79 13.34 1.31
C ASN A 644 15.31 12.27 2.29
N GLY A 645 14.96 11.00 2.08
CA GLY A 645 15.26 9.89 2.98
C GLY A 645 16.56 9.15 2.64
N LEU A 646 17.61 9.86 2.22
CA LEU A 646 18.88 9.23 1.82
C LEU A 646 20.09 10.02 2.29
N LEU A 647 21.20 9.34 2.53
CA LEU A 647 22.51 9.95 2.77
C LEU A 647 23.47 9.51 1.66
N SER A 648 24.23 10.48 1.15
CA SER A 648 25.27 10.27 0.14
C SER A 648 26.65 10.30 0.81
N VAL A 649 27.23 9.13 1.07
CA VAL A 649 28.48 9.00 1.82
C VAL A 649 29.67 8.95 0.87
N SER A 650 30.24 10.12 0.55
CA SER A 650 31.42 10.24 -0.31
C SER A 650 31.20 9.53 -1.66
N GLU A 651 30.20 9.98 -2.42
CA GLU A 651 29.88 9.40 -3.72
C GLU A 651 31.05 9.49 -4.71
N ASN A 652 31.14 8.49 -5.60
CA ASN A 652 32.12 8.41 -6.69
C ASN A 652 33.59 8.33 -6.26
N ASP A 653 33.87 8.01 -4.99
CA ASP A 653 35.24 7.79 -4.49
C ASP A 653 35.78 6.37 -4.78
N GLY A 654 35.00 5.53 -5.48
CA GLY A 654 35.36 4.16 -5.84
C GLY A 654 35.21 3.16 -4.69
N GLN A 655 34.63 3.54 -3.55
CA GLN A 655 34.46 2.67 -2.40
C GLN A 655 32.99 2.32 -2.13
N ALA A 656 32.77 1.15 -1.53
CA ALA A 656 31.47 0.75 -0.98
C ALA A 656 31.40 0.88 0.54
N ILE A 657 30.23 1.25 1.06
CA ILE A 657 29.92 1.12 2.49
C ILE A 657 29.81 -0.36 2.84
N ARG A 658 30.59 -0.82 3.83
CA ARG A 658 30.62 -2.21 4.26
C ARG A 658 29.87 -2.44 5.56
N ALA A 659 29.93 -1.48 6.48
CA ALA A 659 29.23 -1.57 7.76
C ALA A 659 28.94 -0.18 8.33
N ALA A 660 27.98 -0.12 9.26
CA ALA A 660 27.64 1.08 10.02
C ALA A 660 27.52 0.76 11.51
N PHE A 661 27.77 1.74 12.36
CA PHE A 661 27.61 1.59 13.81
C PHE A 661 27.26 2.93 14.49
N LYS A 662 26.67 2.83 15.68
CA LYS A 662 26.45 3.98 16.57
C LYS A 662 27.55 4.02 17.62
N LEU A 663 28.13 5.20 17.85
CA LEU A 663 29.02 5.46 18.98
C LEU A 663 28.80 6.89 19.49
N ARG A 664 28.47 7.05 20.78
CA ARG A 664 28.25 8.35 21.45
C ARG A 664 27.28 9.26 20.68
N GLU A 665 26.08 8.75 20.40
CA GLU A 665 25.00 9.43 19.66
C GLU A 665 25.33 9.90 18.23
N ARG A 666 26.44 9.42 17.68
CA ARG A 666 26.80 9.64 16.27
C ARG A 666 26.69 8.35 15.48
N LEU A 667 26.33 8.51 14.21
CA LEU A 667 26.22 7.43 13.24
C LEU A 667 27.47 7.43 12.35
N TYR A 668 28.16 6.30 12.34
CA TYR A 668 29.38 6.11 11.54
C TYR A 668 29.12 5.14 10.40
N PHE A 669 29.69 5.46 9.24
CA PHE A 669 29.72 4.61 8.06
C PHE A 669 31.15 4.24 7.75
N VAL A 670 31.44 2.94 7.70
CA VAL A 670 32.76 2.41 7.36
C VAL A 670 32.71 1.89 5.94
N LYS A 671 33.49 2.54 5.07
CA LYS A 671 33.75 2.11 3.70
C LYS A 671 34.98 1.21 3.67
N GLU A 672 35.37 0.76 2.48
CA GLU A 672 36.51 -0.14 2.29
C GLU A 672 37.85 0.43 2.83
N HIS A 673 38.03 1.74 2.70
CA HIS A 673 39.26 2.46 3.05
C HIS A 673 39.03 3.79 3.80
N SER A 674 37.78 4.18 4.08
CA SER A 674 37.46 5.40 4.83
C SER A 674 36.37 5.21 5.87
N ILE A 675 36.30 6.14 6.83
CA ILE A 675 35.23 6.24 7.81
C ILE A 675 34.63 7.63 7.71
N HIS A 676 33.30 7.69 7.72
CA HIS A 676 32.53 8.92 7.74
C HIS A 676 31.58 8.93 8.93
N VAL A 677 31.20 10.13 9.38
CA VAL A 677 30.30 10.32 10.52
C VAL A 677 29.21 11.33 10.16
N THR A 678 28.01 11.07 10.65
CA THR A 678 26.88 11.99 10.64
C THR A 678 26.19 11.99 12.00
N GLN A 679 25.30 12.95 12.19
CA GLN A 679 24.42 13.01 13.35
C GLN A 679 23.08 13.63 12.95
N ASP A 680 22.02 13.24 13.65
CA ASP A 680 20.73 13.92 13.55
C ASP A 680 20.89 15.40 13.95
N ASP A 681 20.36 16.30 13.13
CA ASP A 681 20.36 17.75 13.38
C ASP A 681 19.08 18.24 14.10
N GLY A 682 18.13 17.33 14.34
CA GLY A 682 16.88 17.57 15.04
C GLY A 682 15.85 18.40 14.27
N THR A 683 16.10 18.73 13.00
CA THR A 683 15.22 19.61 12.20
C THR A 683 14.95 19.07 10.80
N ASN A 684 15.98 18.59 10.11
CA ASN A 684 15.89 18.24 8.70
C ASN A 684 15.82 16.72 8.46
N GLU A 685 15.33 16.34 7.29
CA GLU A 685 15.42 14.97 6.80
C GLU A 685 16.87 14.58 6.47
N PRO A 686 17.21 13.28 6.50
CA PRO A 686 18.59 12.80 6.38
C PRO A 686 19.38 13.31 5.17
N ALA A 687 18.74 13.58 4.03
CA ALA A 687 19.41 14.15 2.84
C ALA A 687 20.12 15.48 3.08
N LEU A 688 19.79 16.20 4.16
CA LEU A 688 20.39 17.48 4.51
C LEU A 688 21.36 17.39 5.70
N TRP A 689 21.55 16.21 6.30
CA TRP A 689 22.48 16.05 7.43
C TRP A 689 23.93 16.18 6.98
N SER A 690 24.76 16.80 7.83
CA SER A 690 26.18 16.96 7.55
C SER A 690 26.92 15.63 7.67
N ILE A 691 27.70 15.26 6.64
CA ILE A 691 28.57 14.10 6.66
C ILE A 691 30.03 14.58 6.68
N ALA A 692 30.80 14.13 7.68
CA ALA A 692 32.21 14.46 7.82
C ALA A 692 33.10 13.21 7.63
N GLU A 693 34.23 13.38 6.95
CA GLU A 693 35.30 12.36 6.91
C GLU A 693 35.99 12.31 8.28
N VAL A 694 36.12 11.09 8.83
CA VAL A 694 36.92 10.81 10.03
C VAL A 694 38.34 10.41 9.62
N THR A 695 38.47 9.54 8.62
CA THR A 695 39.75 9.11 8.06
C THR A 695 39.58 8.55 6.64
N ARG A 696 40.63 8.66 5.83
CA ARG A 696 40.75 8.06 4.48
C ARG A 696 41.74 6.88 4.41
N ARG A 697 42.23 6.43 5.56
CA ARG A 697 43.31 5.42 5.65
C ARG A 697 42.84 4.09 6.23
N VAL A 698 41.74 4.10 6.96
CA VAL A 698 41.21 2.96 7.70
C VAL A 698 39.76 2.76 7.28
N GLY A 699 39.42 1.51 7.00
CA GLY A 699 38.10 1.05 6.60
C GLY A 699 38.04 -0.45 6.84
N THR A 700 37.07 -1.14 6.24
CA THR A 700 37.00 -2.60 6.32
C THR A 700 36.62 -3.23 4.99
N PRO A 701 37.27 -4.35 4.56
CA PRO A 701 36.89 -5.07 3.36
C PRO A 701 35.66 -5.98 3.55
N SER A 702 35.17 -6.12 4.79
CA SER A 702 34.13 -7.11 5.13
C SER A 702 32.93 -6.46 5.82
N VAL A 703 31.73 -6.97 5.50
CA VAL A 703 30.48 -6.59 6.17
C VAL A 703 30.44 -7.03 7.64
N ARG A 704 31.35 -7.92 8.05
CA ARG A 704 31.55 -8.39 9.44
C ARG A 704 32.84 -7.84 10.06
N GLY A 705 33.52 -6.92 9.40
CA GLY A 705 34.82 -6.43 9.86
C GLY A 705 34.76 -5.41 10.99
N ILE A 706 33.63 -5.31 11.71
CA ILE A 706 33.45 -4.40 12.83
C ILE A 706 32.97 -5.17 14.05
N GLY A 707 33.69 -5.01 15.17
CA GLY A 707 33.24 -5.40 16.50
C GLY A 707 32.96 -4.17 17.35
N ILE A 708 31.82 -4.14 18.03
CA ILE A 708 31.37 -2.98 18.83
C ILE A 708 31.40 -3.37 20.31
N GLY A 709 32.05 -2.56 21.14
CA GLY A 709 31.96 -2.58 22.59
C GLY A 709 31.15 -1.39 23.11
N GLU A 710 31.10 -1.19 24.43
CA GLU A 710 30.31 -0.09 25.04
C GLU A 710 30.80 1.31 24.61
N ASP A 711 32.12 1.51 24.56
CA ASP A 711 32.76 2.81 24.34
C ASP A 711 33.86 2.79 23.26
N TRP A 712 34.00 1.65 22.57
CA TRP A 712 35.04 1.43 21.58
C TRP A 712 34.53 0.53 20.46
N VAL A 713 35.18 0.64 19.31
CA VAL A 713 34.92 -0.16 18.13
C VAL A 713 36.24 -0.71 17.62
N VAL A 714 36.28 -1.99 17.27
CA VAL A 714 37.40 -2.61 16.57
C VAL A 714 37.05 -2.75 15.10
N ILE A 715 37.93 -2.27 14.23
CA ILE A 715 37.78 -2.27 12.78
C ILE A 715 38.88 -3.15 12.19
N ALA A 716 38.48 -4.22 11.51
CA ALA A 716 39.37 -5.07 10.76
C ALA A 716 39.65 -4.46 9.39
N HIS A 717 40.83 -3.85 9.25
CA HIS A 717 41.34 -3.30 8.00
C HIS A 717 42.36 -4.27 7.39
N ARG A 718 42.61 -4.16 6.08
CA ARG A 718 43.61 -4.98 5.35
C ARG A 718 45.02 -4.96 5.96
N THR A 719 45.37 -3.92 6.72
CA THR A 719 46.70 -3.79 7.35
C THR A 719 46.74 -4.25 8.82
N GLY A 720 45.61 -4.68 9.38
CA GLY A 720 45.48 -5.12 10.77
C GLY A 720 44.19 -4.63 11.44
N LEU A 721 44.06 -4.93 12.73
CA LEU A 721 42.98 -4.43 13.57
C LEU A 721 43.28 -2.99 13.99
N TYR A 722 42.23 -2.18 14.10
CA TYR A 722 42.30 -0.81 14.61
C TYR A 722 41.24 -0.63 15.68
N ILE A 723 41.60 -0.01 16.80
CA ILE A 723 40.64 0.44 17.81
C ILE A 723 40.24 1.89 17.55
N PHE A 724 38.96 2.17 17.71
CA PHE A 724 38.33 3.46 17.48
C PHE A 724 37.44 3.84 18.66
N ASN A 725 37.60 5.05 19.19
CA ASN A 725 36.87 5.57 20.33
C ASN A 725 36.27 6.98 20.06
N GLY A 726 36.09 7.32 18.78
CA GLY A 726 35.60 8.63 18.31
C GLY A 726 36.69 9.61 17.83
N GLY A 727 37.98 9.26 17.99
CA GLY A 727 39.13 10.04 17.50
C GLY A 727 39.72 9.51 16.18
N GLU A 728 41.04 9.53 16.02
CA GLU A 728 41.71 8.82 14.90
C GLU A 728 41.85 7.33 15.25
N PRO A 729 41.56 6.39 14.33
CA PRO A 729 41.75 4.97 14.61
C PRO A 729 43.22 4.62 14.88
N VAL A 730 43.46 3.84 15.94
CA VAL A 730 44.81 3.42 16.38
C VAL A 730 44.97 1.93 16.13
N LYS A 731 46.10 1.51 15.57
CA LYS A 731 46.40 0.10 15.27
C LYS A 731 46.67 -0.72 16.52
#